data_AF-A0A5N8T811-F1
#
_entry.id   AF-A0A5N8T811-F1
#
_cell.length_a   1.000
_cell.length_b   1.000
_cell.length_c   1.000
_cell.angle_alpha   90.00
_cell.angle_beta   90.00
_cell.angle_gamma   90.00
#
_symmetry.space_group_name_H-M   'P 1'
#
loop_
_entity.id
_entity.type
_entity.pdbx_description
1 polymer ?
#
loop_
_entity_poly.entity_id
_entity_poly.type
_entity_poly.pdbx_seq_one_letter_code
_entity_poly.pdbx_strand_id
1 'polypeptide(L)'
;MTTIRSPFATIQGRYSIGLIVFILIATILTIFSIQTWIAPTLKKEGEERLKLSLNEVGRDITFALREVKAQQRAITQLIPTLTSAQIDTQLPHLIDQYGNPLVFGGGIWPLPNKRLAGVDRASTFYHRDESGQLVENTYWNSDEAPNYYTQPWHRAGQNAPQGECVWANAYKDGASAQPRTNCAMGIYQQGDLYGVATIDVTLGFFNQLVAEKQKALDAKIAIVESDGKILSQSRGGFTRDDVLKSVSGFNTPFAKAIETALNQQTQRVTFQGKSQEQTLLLSPVPGTPWTLVVAKPTSALTALSDKMLTTLAWIQLPLIGLLLVIMLIAFKRLHSRFETFKHNVDSLSSGDADLTLRLPIKGNDELDNISHSVNDFIAYLQDLVQKVMSANQTCSNYVEQIAHDASQTLSTLEAHVRETEGVATAINQLSASASDVAENVNQSHDVTRQMQSEAQQAREETQASTRSVIALVDNVETSEEKVAQMREHATAIESILGVIGDIAEQTNLLALNAAIEAARAGEQGRGFAVVADEVRNLASRTQQSTGEVDKMLAQVSEAVTQASQSMQNTREQCVSSSERSQQVEQRIDTMTQSVTQVDELSTQIATAATEQSQVTEDISQTMTSIRDIVAKLHQHGQTTEQRAHDLQAANTALQQLVGQFKV
;
A
#
# COMPACT_ATOMS: atom_id res chain seq x y z
N MET A 1 -35.65 -33.14 -16.21
CA MET A 1 -36.46 -32.28 -15.33
C MET A 1 -35.82 -30.90 -15.28
N THR A 2 -36.35 -29.97 -16.06
CA THR A 2 -35.87 -28.58 -16.16
C THR A 2 -36.38 -27.79 -14.96
N THR A 3 -35.53 -27.59 -13.96
CA THR A 3 -35.78 -26.60 -12.90
C THR A 3 -35.93 -25.23 -13.55
N ILE A 4 -37.16 -24.72 -13.60
CA ILE A 4 -37.48 -23.35 -14.00
C ILE A 4 -36.78 -22.44 -12.98
N ARG A 5 -35.59 -21.94 -13.34
CA ARG A 5 -34.88 -20.96 -12.51
C ARG A 5 -35.77 -19.73 -12.42
N SER A 6 -36.04 -19.32 -11.19
CA SER A 6 -36.78 -18.10 -10.87
C SER A 6 -36.24 -16.93 -11.71
N PRO A 7 -37.11 -16.09 -12.32
CA PRO A 7 -36.67 -14.90 -13.05
C PRO A 7 -35.89 -13.91 -12.16
N PHE A 8 -35.90 -14.09 -10.83
CA PHE A 8 -35.06 -13.31 -9.91
C PHE A 8 -33.59 -13.78 -9.85
N ALA A 9 -33.24 -14.93 -10.43
CA ALA A 9 -31.89 -15.49 -10.36
C ALA A 9 -30.95 -14.90 -11.43
N THR A 10 -31.49 -14.36 -12.52
CA THR A 10 -30.68 -13.74 -13.58
C THR A 10 -30.75 -12.22 -13.48
N ILE A 11 -29.62 -11.57 -13.78
CA ILE A 11 -29.54 -10.11 -13.90
C ILE A 11 -30.63 -9.62 -14.88
N GLN A 12 -30.84 -10.35 -15.98
CA GLN A 12 -31.89 -10.09 -16.95
C GLN A 12 -33.29 -10.00 -16.34
N GLY A 13 -33.73 -11.01 -15.58
CA GLY A 13 -35.09 -11.01 -15.06
C GLY A 13 -35.30 -9.94 -13.98
N ARG A 14 -34.26 -9.61 -13.20
CA ARG A 14 -34.32 -8.50 -12.22
C ARG A 14 -34.52 -7.13 -12.88
N TYR A 15 -33.75 -6.82 -13.93
CA TYR A 15 -33.88 -5.53 -14.63
C TYR A 15 -35.16 -5.43 -15.45
N SER A 16 -35.61 -6.52 -16.09
CA SER A 16 -36.88 -6.54 -16.83
C SER A 16 -38.08 -6.32 -15.90
N ILE A 17 -38.09 -6.94 -14.71
CA ILE A 17 -39.15 -6.74 -13.71
C ILE A 17 -39.09 -5.30 -13.15
N GLY A 18 -37.90 -4.79 -12.84
CA GLY A 18 -37.73 -3.41 -12.37
C GLY A 18 -38.29 -2.37 -13.34
N LEU A 19 -38.12 -2.57 -14.64
CA LEU A 19 -38.68 -1.69 -15.65
C LEU A 19 -40.20 -1.77 -15.74
N ILE A 20 -40.77 -2.98 -15.71
CA ILE A 20 -42.23 -3.16 -15.76
C ILE A 20 -42.89 -2.46 -14.57
N VAL A 21 -42.29 -2.60 -13.38
CA VAL A 21 -42.72 -1.91 -12.16
C VAL A 21 -42.58 -0.39 -12.30
N PHE A 22 -41.45 0.10 -12.85
CA PHE A 22 -41.24 1.53 -13.08
C PHE A 22 -42.28 2.13 -14.03
N ILE A 23 -42.58 1.44 -15.14
CA ILE A 23 -43.59 1.89 -16.11
C ILE A 23 -44.98 1.93 -15.45
N LEU A 24 -45.35 0.90 -14.69
CA LEU A 24 -46.62 0.85 -13.94
C LEU A 24 -46.75 2.02 -12.95
N ILE A 25 -45.70 2.30 -12.18
CA ILE A 25 -45.68 3.40 -11.21
C ILE A 25 -45.81 4.75 -11.94
N ALA A 26 -45.07 4.94 -13.03
CA ALA A 26 -45.12 6.17 -13.81
C ALA A 26 -46.54 6.45 -14.34
N THR A 27 -47.22 5.43 -14.89
CA THR A 27 -48.60 5.55 -15.38
C THR A 27 -49.58 5.90 -14.27
N ILE A 28 -49.48 5.25 -13.10
CA ILE A 28 -50.33 5.53 -11.94
C ILE A 28 -50.13 6.97 -11.46
N LEU A 29 -48.87 7.42 -11.36
CA LEU A 29 -48.53 8.79 -10.96
C LEU A 29 -49.06 9.84 -11.96
N THR A 30 -49.06 9.52 -13.26
CA THR A 30 -49.59 10.44 -14.27
C THR A 30 -51.10 10.61 -14.12
N ILE A 31 -51.84 9.51 -13.96
CA ILE A 31 -53.30 9.54 -13.76
C ILE A 31 -53.66 10.28 -12.47
N PHE A 32 -52.96 9.97 -11.38
CA PHE A 32 -53.18 10.62 -10.08
C PHE A 32 -52.98 12.14 -10.18
N SER A 33 -51.86 12.59 -10.75
CA SER A 33 -51.53 14.02 -10.88
C SER A 33 -52.60 14.80 -11.65
N ILE A 34 -53.17 14.21 -12.71
CA ILE A 34 -54.17 14.88 -13.53
C ILE A 34 -55.51 15.00 -12.78
N GLN A 35 -55.93 13.95 -12.07
CA GLN A 35 -57.19 13.97 -11.32
C GLN A 35 -57.12 14.91 -10.12
N THR A 36 -56.00 14.94 -9.39
CA THR A 36 -55.91 15.73 -8.16
C THR A 36 -55.61 17.20 -8.43
N TRP A 37 -54.81 17.54 -9.44
CA TRP A 37 -54.30 18.91 -9.59
C TRP A 37 -54.83 19.62 -10.83
N ILE A 38 -54.96 18.91 -11.96
CA ILE A 38 -55.32 19.55 -13.24
C ILE A 38 -56.84 19.72 -13.38
N ALA A 39 -57.62 18.66 -13.14
CA ALA A 39 -59.08 18.70 -13.25
C ALA A 39 -59.78 19.76 -12.36
N PRO A 40 -59.46 19.91 -11.06
CA PRO A 40 -60.09 20.95 -10.24
C PRO A 40 -59.69 22.37 -10.66
N THR A 41 -58.45 22.56 -11.13
CA THR A 41 -57.99 23.86 -11.63
C THR A 41 -58.76 24.27 -12.89
N LEU A 42 -58.94 23.34 -13.83
CA LEU A 42 -59.71 23.59 -15.06
C LEU A 42 -61.20 23.87 -14.79
N LYS A 43 -61.81 23.19 -13.81
CA LYS A 43 -63.19 23.50 -13.37
C LYS A 43 -63.30 24.92 -12.83
N LYS A 44 -62.35 25.35 -12.01
CA LYS A 44 -62.29 26.71 -11.46
C LYS A 44 -62.12 27.76 -12.56
N GLU A 45 -61.26 27.51 -13.54
CA GLU A 45 -61.10 28.39 -14.71
C GLU A 45 -62.37 28.49 -15.57
N GLY A 46 -63.09 27.38 -15.74
CA GLY A 46 -64.38 27.36 -16.43
C GLY A 46 -65.44 28.21 -15.73
N GLU A 47 -65.53 28.11 -14.40
CA GLU A 47 -66.42 28.94 -13.57
C GLU A 47 -66.04 30.43 -13.63
N GLU A 48 -64.75 30.77 -13.55
CA GLU A 48 -64.26 32.16 -13.67
C GLU A 48 -64.57 32.78 -15.04
N ARG A 49 -64.37 32.03 -16.14
CA ARG A 49 -64.75 32.53 -17.48
C ARG A 49 -66.25 32.80 -17.58
N LEU A 50 -67.08 31.92 -17.02
CA LEU A 50 -68.53 32.12 -17.00
C LEU A 50 -68.91 33.36 -16.17
N LYS A 51 -68.25 33.58 -15.03
CA LYS A 51 -68.43 34.78 -14.20
C LYS A 51 -68.02 36.07 -14.93
N LEU A 52 -66.91 36.03 -15.68
CA LEU A 52 -66.49 37.16 -16.52
C LEU A 52 -67.53 37.49 -17.61
N SER A 53 -68.09 36.47 -18.27
CA SER A 53 -69.17 36.66 -19.23
C SER A 53 -70.45 37.21 -18.58
N LEU A 54 -70.78 36.82 -17.34
CA LEU A 54 -71.89 37.42 -16.61
C LEU A 54 -71.68 38.90 -16.31
N ASN A 55 -70.47 39.26 -15.89
CA ASN A 55 -70.11 40.65 -15.62
C ASN A 55 -70.10 41.50 -16.91
N GLU A 56 -69.86 40.88 -18.06
CA GLU A 56 -70.06 41.53 -19.36
C GLU A 56 -71.54 41.82 -19.62
N VAL A 57 -72.44 40.85 -19.43
CA VAL A 57 -73.88 41.06 -19.57
C VAL A 57 -74.40 42.12 -18.59
N GLY A 58 -73.94 42.11 -17.33
CA GLY A 58 -74.28 43.14 -16.35
C GLY A 58 -73.78 44.53 -16.72
N ARG A 59 -72.62 44.63 -17.40
CA ARG A 59 -72.11 45.88 -17.95
C ARG A 59 -72.96 46.39 -19.11
N ASP A 60 -73.41 45.51 -20.01
CA ASP A 60 -74.31 45.87 -21.12
C ASP A 60 -75.63 46.46 -20.58
N ILE A 61 -76.20 45.84 -19.52
CA ILE A 61 -77.37 46.39 -18.82
C ILE A 61 -77.05 47.77 -18.26
N THR A 62 -75.98 47.89 -17.48
CA THR A 62 -75.61 49.16 -16.83
C THR A 62 -75.34 50.27 -17.85
N PHE A 63 -74.77 49.93 -19.02
CA PHE A 63 -74.52 50.88 -20.10
C PHE A 63 -75.84 51.44 -20.67
N ALA A 64 -76.80 50.57 -20.99
CA ALA A 64 -78.13 51.00 -21.46
C ALA A 64 -78.84 51.89 -20.43
N LEU A 65 -78.73 51.58 -19.13
CA LEU A 65 -79.32 52.40 -18.07
C LEU A 65 -78.64 53.75 -17.89
N ARG A 66 -77.33 53.85 -18.16
CA ARG A 66 -76.60 55.13 -18.09
C ARG A 66 -77.10 56.12 -19.12
N GLU A 67 -77.48 55.66 -20.31
CA GLU A 67 -78.07 56.50 -21.36
C GLU A 67 -79.39 57.13 -20.88
N VAL A 68 -80.29 56.30 -20.33
CA VAL A 68 -81.56 56.77 -19.74
C VAL A 68 -81.33 57.72 -18.58
N LYS A 69 -80.36 57.41 -17.70
CA LYS A 69 -80.01 58.28 -16.58
C LYS A 69 -79.43 59.63 -17.03
N ALA A 70 -78.62 59.66 -18.08
CA ALA A 70 -78.08 60.90 -18.64
C ALA A 70 -79.21 61.77 -19.23
N GLN A 71 -80.15 61.13 -19.94
CA GLN A 71 -81.36 61.78 -20.44
C GLN A 71 -82.21 62.37 -19.29
N GLN A 72 -82.43 61.58 -18.23
CA GLN A 72 -83.14 62.00 -17.03
C GLN A 72 -82.48 63.20 -16.36
N ARG A 73 -81.15 63.21 -16.28
CA ARG A 73 -80.38 64.31 -15.72
C ARG A 73 -80.57 65.59 -16.52
N ALA A 74 -80.51 65.52 -17.85
CA ALA A 74 -80.75 66.67 -18.72
C ALA A 74 -82.17 67.25 -18.49
N ILE A 75 -83.18 66.39 -18.37
CA ILE A 75 -84.55 66.81 -18.02
C ILE A 75 -84.55 67.57 -16.68
N THR A 76 -84.02 66.98 -15.60
CA THR A 76 -84.06 67.61 -14.27
C THR A 76 -83.29 68.94 -14.17
N GLN A 77 -82.29 69.17 -15.03
CA GLN A 77 -81.56 70.43 -15.10
C GLN A 77 -82.27 71.50 -15.92
N LEU A 78 -83.03 71.10 -16.94
CA LEU A 78 -83.75 72.03 -17.81
C LEU A 78 -85.08 72.50 -17.19
N ILE A 79 -85.82 71.60 -16.54
CA ILE A 79 -87.17 71.91 -16.00
C ILE A 79 -87.22 73.15 -15.09
N PRO A 80 -86.26 73.39 -14.17
CA PRO A 80 -86.27 74.59 -13.32
C PRO A 80 -86.17 75.93 -14.05
N THR A 81 -85.74 75.94 -15.33
CA THR A 81 -85.60 77.16 -16.14
C THR A 81 -86.81 77.42 -17.05
N LEU A 82 -87.75 76.47 -17.11
CA LEU A 82 -88.94 76.54 -17.97
C LEU A 82 -90.16 77.04 -17.19
N THR A 83 -91.06 77.75 -17.88
CA THR A 83 -92.40 78.06 -17.38
C THR A 83 -93.30 76.81 -17.39
N SER A 84 -94.41 76.82 -16.65
CA SER A 84 -95.33 75.66 -16.59
C SER A 84 -95.80 75.20 -17.98
N ALA A 85 -96.15 76.13 -18.88
CA ALA A 85 -96.58 75.80 -20.24
C ALA A 85 -95.43 75.30 -21.14
N GLN A 86 -94.20 75.76 -20.89
CA GLN A 86 -93.02 75.22 -21.56
C GLN A 86 -92.71 73.79 -21.11
N ILE A 87 -92.93 73.46 -19.83
CA ILE A 87 -92.79 72.07 -19.35
C ILE A 87 -93.72 71.14 -20.13
N ASP A 88 -94.99 71.51 -20.30
CA ASP A 88 -95.98 70.69 -21.04
C ASP A 88 -95.56 70.47 -22.50
N THR A 89 -95.14 71.53 -23.19
CA THR A 89 -94.80 71.48 -24.62
C THR A 89 -93.43 70.85 -24.92
N GLN A 90 -92.45 70.99 -24.02
CA GLN A 90 -91.08 70.51 -24.28
C GLN A 90 -90.83 69.08 -23.80
N LEU A 91 -91.57 68.61 -22.80
CA LEU A 91 -91.34 67.29 -22.20
C LEU A 91 -91.37 66.13 -23.22
N PRO A 92 -92.29 66.05 -24.20
CA PRO A 92 -92.27 64.97 -25.19
C PRO A 92 -90.96 64.90 -25.98
N HIS A 93 -90.42 66.06 -26.38
CA HIS A 93 -89.16 66.14 -27.12
C HIS A 93 -87.96 65.72 -26.26
N LEU A 94 -87.99 66.00 -24.96
CA LEU A 94 -86.94 65.58 -24.04
C LEU A 94 -87.01 64.07 -23.75
N ILE A 95 -88.20 63.48 -23.73
CA ILE A 95 -88.38 62.03 -23.58
C ILE A 95 -87.96 61.27 -24.85
N ASP A 96 -88.17 61.84 -26.03
CA ASP A 96 -87.82 61.20 -27.31
C ASP A 96 -86.43 61.58 -27.85
N GLN A 97 -85.60 62.25 -27.04
CA GLN A 97 -84.34 62.88 -27.47
C GLN A 97 -83.41 61.95 -28.28
N TYR A 98 -83.35 60.66 -27.94
CA TYR A 98 -82.49 59.68 -28.59
C TYR A 98 -83.24 58.69 -29.50
N GLY A 99 -84.56 58.85 -29.66
CA GLY A 99 -85.40 57.87 -30.37
C GLY A 99 -85.35 56.46 -29.77
N ASN A 100 -84.97 56.34 -28.49
CA ASN A 100 -84.76 55.06 -27.84
C ASN A 100 -86.12 54.34 -27.68
N PRO A 101 -86.36 53.23 -28.39
CA PRO A 101 -87.66 52.55 -28.36
C PRO A 101 -87.94 51.87 -27.01
N LEU A 102 -86.93 51.76 -26.14
CA LEU A 102 -87.07 51.18 -24.80
C LEU A 102 -87.68 52.17 -23.81
N VAL A 103 -87.51 53.48 -24.06
CA VAL A 103 -88.14 54.54 -23.28
C VAL A 103 -89.64 54.55 -23.60
N PHE A 104 -90.43 54.07 -22.64
CA PHE A 104 -91.88 54.03 -22.72
C PHE A 104 -92.48 55.42 -22.59
N GLY A 105 -91.90 56.26 -21.74
CA GLY A 105 -92.46 57.57 -21.43
C GLY A 105 -91.66 58.26 -20.34
N GLY A 106 -92.15 59.41 -19.89
CA GLY A 106 -91.54 60.17 -18.83
C GLY A 106 -92.46 61.26 -18.31
N GLY A 107 -92.18 61.70 -17.08
CA GLY A 107 -93.05 62.63 -16.37
C GLY A 107 -92.29 63.62 -15.52
N ILE A 108 -92.92 64.77 -15.33
CA ILE A 108 -92.54 65.80 -14.36
C ILE A 108 -93.60 65.83 -13.28
N TRP A 109 -93.16 65.60 -12.04
CA TRP A 109 -93.99 65.37 -10.87
C TRP A 109 -93.66 66.38 -9.77
N PRO A 110 -94.15 67.63 -9.85
CA PRO A 110 -93.88 68.68 -8.86
C PRO A 110 -94.48 68.34 -7.49
N LEU A 111 -93.84 68.78 -6.40
CA LEU A 111 -94.46 68.74 -5.08
C LEU A 111 -95.70 69.67 -5.03
N PRO A 112 -96.61 69.45 -4.07
CA PRO A 112 -97.82 70.28 -3.91
C PRO A 112 -97.49 71.77 -3.92
N ASN A 113 -98.27 72.56 -4.65
CA ASN A 113 -98.13 74.01 -4.75
C ASN A 113 -96.80 74.54 -5.34
N LYS A 114 -95.91 73.67 -5.86
CA LYS A 114 -94.63 74.10 -6.47
C LYS A 114 -94.77 74.56 -7.92
N ARG A 115 -95.68 73.98 -8.70
CA ARG A 115 -95.85 74.33 -10.12
C ARG A 115 -96.95 75.37 -10.36
N LEU A 116 -98.12 75.15 -9.77
CA LEU A 116 -99.27 76.06 -9.82
C LEU A 116 -99.76 76.29 -8.38
N ALA A 117 -99.93 77.54 -8.00
CA ALA A 117 -100.41 77.89 -6.66
C ALA A 117 -101.85 77.38 -6.46
N GLY A 118 -102.11 76.66 -5.36
CA GLY A 118 -103.42 76.09 -5.03
C GLY A 118 -103.73 74.75 -5.71
N VAL A 119 -102.78 74.17 -6.45
CA VAL A 119 -102.96 72.88 -7.12
C VAL A 119 -101.96 71.87 -6.57
N ASP A 120 -102.46 70.84 -5.88
CA ASP A 120 -101.62 69.81 -5.26
C ASP A 120 -101.08 68.80 -6.27
N ARG A 121 -101.80 68.56 -7.38
CA ARG A 121 -101.41 67.63 -8.46
C ARG A 121 -101.36 68.38 -9.79
N ALA A 122 -100.15 68.77 -10.19
CA ALA A 122 -99.90 69.49 -11.44
C ALA A 122 -98.76 68.80 -12.22
N SER A 123 -98.93 67.51 -12.49
CA SER A 123 -97.95 66.72 -13.23
C SER A 123 -98.11 66.84 -14.75
N THR A 124 -97.03 66.60 -15.48
CA THR A 124 -97.09 66.32 -16.93
C THR A 124 -96.49 64.95 -17.14
N PHE A 125 -97.20 64.06 -17.83
CA PHE A 125 -96.69 62.73 -18.13
C PHE A 125 -97.03 62.36 -19.57
N TYR A 126 -96.02 61.95 -20.34
CA TYR A 126 -96.19 61.43 -21.68
C TYR A 126 -95.74 59.98 -21.73
N HIS A 127 -96.46 59.17 -22.49
CA HIS A 127 -96.12 57.78 -22.73
C HIS A 127 -96.40 57.39 -24.17
N ARG A 128 -95.75 56.34 -24.66
CA ARG A 128 -95.99 55.80 -25.99
C ARG A 128 -97.27 54.97 -26.00
N ASP A 129 -98.14 55.26 -26.96
CA ASP A 129 -99.30 54.40 -27.26
C ASP A 129 -98.88 53.14 -28.05
N GLU A 130 -99.85 52.33 -28.49
CA GLU A 130 -99.60 51.11 -29.27
C GLU A 130 -98.92 51.39 -30.62
N SER A 131 -99.03 52.61 -31.17
CA SER A 131 -98.36 53.04 -32.40
C SER A 131 -96.92 53.52 -32.17
N GLY A 132 -96.51 53.67 -30.90
CA GLY A 132 -95.19 54.16 -30.51
C GLY A 132 -95.10 55.69 -30.41
N GLN A 133 -96.19 56.43 -30.61
CA GLN A 133 -96.21 57.90 -30.48
C GLN A 133 -96.41 58.34 -29.04
N LEU A 134 -95.70 59.39 -28.62
CA LEU A 134 -95.87 59.97 -27.28
C LEU A 134 -97.20 60.73 -27.18
N VAL A 135 -98.07 60.25 -26.29
CA VAL A 135 -99.36 60.85 -25.96
C VAL A 135 -99.41 61.25 -24.49
N GLU A 136 -100.08 62.37 -24.21
CA GLU A 136 -100.24 62.87 -22.86
C GLU A 136 -101.15 61.95 -22.04
N ASN A 137 -100.81 61.74 -20.78
CA ASN A 137 -101.64 61.01 -19.84
C ASN A 137 -101.94 61.89 -18.62
N THR A 138 -103.21 62.26 -18.50
CA THR A 138 -103.71 63.16 -17.46
C THR A 138 -104.26 62.42 -16.23
N TYR A 139 -104.22 61.08 -16.21
CA TYR A 139 -104.77 60.25 -15.11
C TYR A 139 -104.24 60.71 -13.75
N TRP A 140 -102.94 60.98 -13.64
CA TRP A 140 -102.34 61.35 -12.36
C TRP A 140 -102.75 62.73 -11.81
N ASN A 141 -103.45 63.53 -12.61
CA ASN A 141 -104.06 64.78 -12.18
C ASN A 141 -105.57 64.64 -11.89
N SER A 142 -106.17 63.46 -12.14
CA SER A 142 -107.59 63.16 -11.87
C SER A 142 -107.86 62.81 -10.41
N ASP A 143 -109.11 62.91 -9.97
CA ASP A 143 -109.51 62.60 -8.58
C ASP A 143 -109.39 61.11 -8.24
N GLU A 144 -109.44 60.24 -9.25
CA GLU A 144 -109.30 58.79 -9.10
C GLU A 144 -107.86 58.36 -8.85
N ALA A 145 -106.86 59.17 -9.24
CA ALA A 145 -105.47 58.81 -9.06
C ALA A 145 -104.97 59.09 -7.63
N PRO A 146 -104.21 58.16 -7.02
CA PRO A 146 -103.60 58.44 -5.73
C PRO A 146 -102.55 59.54 -5.88
N ASN A 147 -102.27 60.26 -4.80
CA ASN A 147 -101.28 61.33 -4.80
C ASN A 147 -99.91 60.82 -5.28
N TYR A 148 -99.43 61.31 -6.42
CA TYR A 148 -98.17 60.83 -7.00
C TYR A 148 -96.98 61.12 -6.08
N TYR A 149 -97.02 62.23 -5.34
CA TYR A 149 -95.95 62.65 -4.40
C TYR A 149 -95.84 61.77 -3.14
N THR A 150 -96.81 60.87 -2.91
CA THR A 150 -96.71 59.86 -1.85
C THR A 150 -96.27 58.49 -2.37
N GLN A 151 -96.16 58.30 -3.68
CA GLN A 151 -95.83 57.00 -4.27
C GLN A 151 -94.36 56.62 -3.99
N PRO A 152 -94.06 55.31 -3.85
CA PRO A 152 -92.70 54.85 -3.54
C PRO A 152 -91.63 55.33 -4.54
N TRP A 153 -91.94 55.31 -5.84
CA TRP A 153 -91.02 55.79 -6.88
C TRP A 153 -90.76 57.29 -6.80
N HIS A 154 -91.77 58.08 -6.41
CA HIS A 154 -91.62 59.53 -6.24
C HIS A 154 -90.77 59.82 -5.01
N ARG A 155 -91.11 59.23 -3.85
CA ARG A 155 -90.28 59.34 -2.63
C ARG A 155 -88.85 58.88 -2.85
N ALA A 156 -88.64 57.82 -3.63
CA ALA A 156 -87.30 57.35 -4.00
C ALA A 156 -86.55 58.43 -4.83
N GLY A 157 -87.22 59.07 -5.78
CA GLY A 157 -86.67 60.20 -6.53
C GLY A 157 -86.38 61.43 -5.67
N GLN A 158 -87.21 61.74 -4.67
CA GLN A 158 -86.98 62.83 -3.71
C GLN A 158 -85.71 62.57 -2.88
N ASN A 159 -85.51 61.32 -2.46
CA ASN A 159 -84.37 60.89 -1.66
C ASN A 159 -83.13 60.54 -2.49
N ALA A 160 -83.22 60.59 -3.82
CA ALA A 160 -82.12 60.29 -4.71
C ALA A 160 -81.05 61.39 -4.60
N PRO A 161 -79.74 61.05 -4.63
CA PRO A 161 -78.69 62.05 -4.72
C PRO A 161 -78.90 62.95 -5.95
N GLN A 162 -78.58 64.25 -5.83
CA GLN A 162 -78.79 65.19 -6.93
C GLN A 162 -78.03 64.76 -8.21
N GLY A 163 -78.75 64.62 -9.33
CA GLY A 163 -78.18 64.17 -10.61
C GLY A 163 -78.06 62.64 -10.76
N GLU A 164 -78.51 61.87 -9.76
CA GLU A 164 -78.60 60.42 -9.75
C GLU A 164 -80.07 59.99 -9.75
N CYS A 165 -80.42 58.96 -10.52
CA CYS A 165 -81.77 58.39 -10.43
C CYS A 165 -81.74 57.07 -9.67
N VAL A 166 -82.82 56.82 -8.94
CA VAL A 166 -83.07 55.53 -8.30
C VAL A 166 -83.97 54.73 -9.24
N TRP A 167 -83.50 53.53 -9.62
CA TRP A 167 -84.31 52.60 -10.40
C TRP A 167 -85.36 51.95 -9.51
N ALA A 168 -86.63 52.13 -9.85
CA ALA A 168 -87.73 51.50 -9.13
C ALA A 168 -87.79 50.00 -9.40
N ASN A 169 -88.26 49.23 -8.41
CA ASN A 169 -88.66 47.84 -8.65
C ASN A 169 -89.70 47.80 -9.78
N ALA A 170 -89.65 46.76 -10.60
CA ALA A 170 -90.53 46.63 -11.72
C ALA A 170 -91.99 46.46 -11.29
N TYR A 171 -92.88 47.13 -12.02
CA TYR A 171 -94.32 47.19 -11.76
C TYR A 171 -95.13 47.23 -13.06
N LYS A 172 -96.44 47.01 -12.94
CA LYS A 172 -97.43 47.24 -13.99
C LYS A 172 -98.60 47.98 -13.35
N ASP A 173 -99.01 49.09 -13.95
CA ASP A 173 -100.15 49.89 -13.51
C ASP A 173 -101.17 50.03 -14.64
N GLY A 174 -102.29 50.72 -14.38
CA GLY A 174 -103.35 50.94 -15.37
C GLY A 174 -102.95 51.86 -16.53
N ALA A 175 -101.82 52.54 -16.46
CA ALA A 175 -101.34 53.48 -17.47
C ALA A 175 -100.41 52.83 -18.51
N SER A 176 -100.11 51.53 -18.40
CA SER A 176 -99.34 50.79 -19.40
C SER A 176 -99.75 49.33 -19.55
N ALA A 177 -99.84 48.86 -20.79
CA ALA A 177 -100.08 47.45 -21.10
C ALA A 177 -98.87 46.56 -20.77
N GLN A 178 -97.66 47.12 -20.68
CA GLN A 178 -96.41 46.40 -20.48
C GLN A 178 -95.83 46.65 -19.08
N PRO A 179 -95.27 45.63 -18.42
CA PRO A 179 -94.42 45.81 -17.25
C PRO A 179 -93.27 46.78 -17.52
N ARG A 180 -92.99 47.65 -16.55
CA ARG A 180 -91.97 48.70 -16.65
C ARG A 180 -91.22 48.91 -15.33
N THR A 181 -90.11 49.60 -15.44
CA THR A 181 -89.39 50.23 -14.32
C THR A 181 -89.23 51.72 -14.65
N ASN A 182 -88.86 52.53 -13.67
CA ASN A 182 -88.58 53.93 -13.91
C ASN A 182 -87.26 54.37 -13.23
N CYS A 183 -86.63 55.36 -13.85
CA CYS A 183 -85.50 56.11 -13.34
C CYS A 183 -86.04 57.40 -12.74
N ALA A 184 -86.22 57.43 -11.41
CA ALA A 184 -86.76 58.58 -10.69
C ALA A 184 -85.64 59.47 -10.14
N MET A 185 -85.67 60.77 -10.46
CA MET A 185 -84.64 61.74 -10.08
C MET A 185 -85.27 63.05 -9.58
N GLY A 186 -84.77 63.58 -8.46
CA GLY A 186 -85.21 64.86 -7.90
C GLY A 186 -84.90 66.05 -8.81
N ILE A 187 -85.87 66.96 -8.94
CA ILE A 187 -85.76 68.25 -9.62
C ILE A 187 -85.55 69.33 -8.56
N TYR A 188 -84.54 70.17 -8.71
CA TYR A 188 -84.23 71.24 -7.76
C TYR A 188 -84.31 72.61 -8.44
N GLN A 189 -85.07 73.53 -7.86
CA GLN A 189 -85.21 74.91 -8.34
C GLN A 189 -84.71 75.86 -7.23
N GLN A 190 -83.70 76.67 -7.54
CA GLN A 190 -83.04 77.57 -6.57
C GLN A 190 -82.53 76.87 -5.29
N GLY A 191 -82.15 75.60 -5.40
CA GLY A 191 -81.65 74.79 -4.27
C GLY A 191 -82.73 74.01 -3.52
N ASP A 192 -84.02 74.37 -3.68
CA ASP A 192 -85.13 73.65 -3.07
C ASP A 192 -85.65 72.54 -3.98
N LEU A 193 -86.09 71.43 -3.38
CA LEU A 193 -86.74 70.35 -4.12
C LEU A 193 -88.07 70.85 -4.73
N TYR A 194 -88.11 70.89 -6.05
CA TYR A 194 -89.27 71.29 -6.85
C TYR A 194 -90.23 70.11 -7.06
N GLY A 195 -89.68 68.93 -7.27
CA GLY A 195 -90.43 67.74 -7.64
C GLY A 195 -89.51 66.59 -8.02
N VAL A 196 -90.05 65.61 -8.73
CA VAL A 196 -89.32 64.46 -9.27
C VAL A 196 -89.60 64.38 -10.76
N ALA A 197 -88.61 64.05 -11.56
CA ALA A 197 -88.82 63.64 -12.93
C ALA A 197 -88.63 62.12 -13.03
N THR A 198 -89.34 61.47 -13.95
CA THR A 198 -89.17 60.05 -14.25
C THR A 198 -89.01 59.83 -15.75
N ILE A 199 -88.21 58.82 -16.11
CA ILE A 199 -88.27 58.15 -17.41
C ILE A 199 -88.60 56.69 -17.12
N ASP A 200 -89.63 56.21 -17.81
CA ASP A 200 -90.12 54.84 -17.71
C ASP A 200 -89.52 54.01 -18.84
N VAL A 201 -88.99 52.83 -18.52
CA VAL A 201 -88.40 51.89 -19.48
C VAL A 201 -89.16 50.57 -19.44
N THR A 202 -89.50 50.03 -20.61
CA THR A 202 -90.19 48.73 -20.68
C THR A 202 -89.27 47.58 -20.28
N LEU A 203 -89.80 46.56 -19.59
CA LEU A 203 -89.03 45.35 -19.30
C LEU A 203 -88.76 44.49 -20.56
N GLY A 204 -89.34 44.83 -21.71
CA GLY A 204 -89.05 44.20 -23.00
C GLY A 204 -87.55 44.20 -23.34
N PHE A 205 -86.84 45.25 -22.93
CA PHE A 205 -85.39 45.36 -23.00
C PHE A 205 -84.67 44.12 -22.43
N PHE A 206 -85.03 43.70 -21.22
CA PHE A 206 -84.38 42.57 -20.54
C PHE A 206 -84.60 41.27 -21.29
N ASN A 207 -85.79 41.08 -21.86
CA ASN A 207 -86.11 39.87 -22.61
C ASN A 207 -85.24 39.71 -23.86
N GLN A 208 -85.03 40.79 -24.63
CA GLN A 208 -84.21 40.76 -25.83
C GLN A 208 -82.74 40.47 -25.47
N LEU A 209 -82.19 41.19 -24.48
CA LEU A 209 -80.81 40.99 -24.04
C LEU A 209 -80.58 39.57 -23.51
N VAL A 210 -81.49 39.07 -22.69
CA VAL A 210 -81.40 37.71 -22.14
C VAL A 210 -81.52 36.66 -23.25
N ALA A 211 -82.39 36.84 -24.25
CA ALA A 211 -82.50 35.91 -25.37
C ALA A 211 -81.20 35.82 -26.18
N GLU A 212 -80.56 36.95 -26.48
CA GLU A 212 -79.29 37.03 -27.21
C GLU A 212 -78.16 36.34 -26.43
N LYS A 213 -77.97 36.71 -25.16
CA LYS A 213 -76.86 36.18 -24.35
C LYS A 213 -77.04 34.71 -24.00
N GLN A 214 -78.28 34.21 -23.83
CA GLN A 214 -78.54 32.77 -23.65
C GLN A 214 -78.09 31.93 -24.85
N LYS A 215 -78.24 32.47 -26.07
CA LYS A 215 -77.78 31.79 -27.29
C LYS A 215 -76.25 31.81 -27.39
N ALA A 216 -75.62 32.95 -27.09
CA ALA A 216 -74.17 33.11 -27.17
C ALA A 216 -73.42 32.24 -26.15
N LEU A 217 -73.91 32.19 -24.91
CA LEU A 217 -73.24 31.47 -23.82
C LEU A 217 -73.64 29.99 -23.70
N ASP A 218 -74.62 29.57 -24.50
CA ASP A 218 -75.31 28.28 -24.38
C ASP A 218 -75.66 27.97 -22.92
N ALA A 219 -76.43 28.88 -22.33
CA ALA A 219 -76.77 28.85 -20.91
C ALA A 219 -78.21 29.32 -20.68
N LYS A 220 -78.76 28.99 -19.51
CA LYS A 220 -80.04 29.54 -19.03
C LYS A 220 -79.74 30.83 -18.30
N ILE A 221 -80.35 31.94 -18.68
CA ILE A 221 -80.14 33.25 -18.05
C ILE A 221 -81.48 33.83 -17.65
N ALA A 222 -81.56 34.44 -16.47
CA ALA A 222 -82.72 35.18 -16.01
C ALA A 222 -82.28 36.45 -15.25
N ILE A 223 -83.12 37.47 -15.23
CA ILE A 223 -82.95 38.66 -14.38
C ILE A 223 -84.03 38.62 -13.32
N VAL A 224 -83.64 38.76 -12.06
CA VAL A 224 -84.54 38.74 -10.90
C VAL A 224 -84.25 39.92 -9.98
N GLU A 225 -85.24 40.37 -9.23
CA GLU A 225 -85.03 41.30 -8.11
C GLU A 225 -84.55 40.56 -6.86
N SER A 226 -84.08 41.30 -5.86
CA SER A 226 -83.59 40.73 -4.59
C SER A 226 -84.66 39.95 -3.81
N ASP A 227 -85.94 40.26 -4.01
CA ASP A 227 -87.09 39.53 -3.46
C ASP A 227 -87.51 38.31 -4.30
N GLY A 228 -86.75 38.01 -5.37
CA GLY A 228 -87.01 36.91 -6.28
C GLY A 228 -88.07 37.22 -7.34
N LYS A 229 -88.50 38.48 -7.54
CA LYS A 229 -89.38 38.84 -8.64
C LYS A 229 -88.69 38.66 -9.99
N ILE A 230 -89.35 37.98 -10.93
CA ILE A 230 -88.79 37.68 -12.26
C ILE A 230 -88.97 38.87 -13.20
N LEU A 231 -87.91 39.29 -13.87
CA LEU A 231 -87.92 40.44 -14.79
C LEU A 231 -87.70 40.06 -16.26
N SER A 232 -87.27 38.83 -16.53
CA SER A 232 -87.01 38.36 -17.89
C SER A 232 -87.51 36.95 -18.17
N GLN A 233 -87.83 36.70 -19.44
CA GLN A 233 -88.01 35.36 -19.99
C GLN A 233 -86.70 34.58 -19.95
N SER A 234 -86.77 33.26 -19.81
CA SER A 234 -85.58 32.40 -19.68
C SER A 234 -85.80 31.02 -20.28
N ARG A 235 -84.76 30.43 -20.90
CA ARG A 235 -84.68 28.99 -21.21
C ARG A 235 -84.76 28.11 -19.95
N GLY A 236 -84.64 28.73 -18.77
CA GLY A 236 -84.92 28.13 -17.46
C GLY A 236 -86.41 27.83 -17.20
N GLY A 237 -87.31 28.24 -18.09
CA GLY A 237 -88.74 27.94 -18.01
C GLY A 237 -89.61 29.13 -17.56
N PHE A 238 -89.09 30.36 -17.64
CA PHE A 238 -89.87 31.57 -17.39
C PHE A 238 -90.37 32.15 -18.71
N THR A 239 -91.68 32.34 -18.82
CA THR A 239 -92.38 32.84 -20.02
C THR A 239 -92.81 34.30 -19.83
N ARG A 240 -93.46 34.88 -20.86
CA ARG A 240 -93.93 36.28 -20.82
C ARG A 240 -94.91 36.53 -19.66
N ASP A 241 -95.77 35.56 -19.35
CA ASP A 241 -96.79 35.68 -18.30
C ASP A 241 -96.22 35.50 -16.88
N ASP A 242 -94.94 35.14 -16.78
CA ASP A 242 -94.26 34.92 -15.50
C ASP A 242 -93.50 36.16 -15.01
N VAL A 243 -93.32 37.15 -15.88
CA VAL A 243 -92.69 38.43 -15.53
C VAL A 243 -93.54 39.11 -14.45
N LEU A 244 -92.88 39.68 -13.44
CA LEU A 244 -93.42 40.22 -12.20
C LEU A 244 -93.92 39.20 -11.15
N LYS A 245 -93.95 37.89 -11.44
CA LYS A 245 -94.20 36.87 -10.41
C LYS A 245 -92.92 36.54 -9.64
N SER A 246 -93.06 36.03 -8.42
CA SER A 246 -91.91 35.57 -7.61
C SER A 246 -91.45 34.18 -8.03
N VAL A 247 -90.13 33.95 -8.07
CA VAL A 247 -89.52 32.64 -8.32
C VAL A 247 -90.00 31.54 -7.36
N SER A 248 -90.38 31.91 -6.12
CA SER A 248 -90.92 30.98 -5.12
C SER A 248 -92.22 30.28 -5.55
N GLY A 249 -92.98 30.89 -6.47
CA GLY A 249 -94.19 30.30 -7.04
C GLY A 249 -93.93 29.20 -8.07
N PHE A 250 -92.67 28.94 -8.46
CA PHE A 250 -92.32 28.00 -9.52
C PHE A 250 -91.60 26.77 -8.96
N ASN A 251 -92.14 25.57 -9.21
CA ASN A 251 -91.57 24.31 -8.73
C ASN A 251 -90.48 23.73 -9.64
N THR A 252 -89.78 24.55 -10.44
CA THR A 252 -88.71 24.05 -11.33
C THR A 252 -87.37 23.98 -10.58
N PRO A 253 -86.47 23.03 -10.92
CA PRO A 253 -85.14 22.98 -10.29
C PRO A 253 -84.34 24.27 -10.46
N PHE A 254 -84.54 24.97 -11.57
CA PHE A 254 -83.89 26.25 -11.83
C PHE A 254 -84.44 27.36 -10.92
N ALA A 255 -85.76 27.46 -10.76
CA ALA A 255 -86.38 28.44 -9.87
C ALA A 255 -85.99 28.21 -8.39
N LYS A 256 -86.02 26.95 -7.93
CA LYS A 256 -85.56 26.58 -6.58
C LYS A 256 -84.09 26.91 -6.33
N ALA A 257 -83.25 26.72 -7.35
CA ALA A 257 -81.84 27.06 -7.25
C ALA A 257 -81.61 28.58 -7.15
N ILE A 258 -82.40 29.39 -7.86
CA ILE A 258 -82.40 30.85 -7.70
C ILE A 258 -82.84 31.24 -6.29
N GLU A 259 -83.97 30.69 -5.83
CA GLU A 259 -84.52 30.96 -4.50
C GLU A 259 -83.52 30.58 -3.39
N THR A 260 -82.91 29.40 -3.49
CA THR A 260 -81.87 28.94 -2.55
C THR A 260 -80.70 29.91 -2.52
N ALA A 261 -80.24 30.35 -3.70
CA ALA A 261 -79.10 31.23 -3.78
C ALA A 261 -79.36 32.64 -3.23
N LEU A 262 -80.57 33.19 -3.50
CA LEU A 262 -81.00 34.46 -2.94
C LEU A 262 -81.16 34.38 -1.41
N ASN A 263 -81.79 33.32 -0.89
CA ASN A 263 -82.00 33.12 0.55
C ASN A 263 -80.69 32.91 1.32
N GLN A 264 -79.74 32.17 0.74
CA GLN A 264 -78.43 31.91 1.35
C GLN A 264 -77.40 33.02 1.07
N GLN A 265 -77.78 34.06 0.31
CA GLN A 265 -76.88 35.13 -0.16
C GLN A 265 -75.59 34.60 -0.81
N THR A 266 -75.68 33.47 -1.52
CA THR A 266 -74.55 32.87 -2.22
C THR A 266 -74.58 33.25 -3.70
N GLN A 267 -73.40 33.52 -4.26
CA GLN A 267 -73.24 33.78 -5.69
C GLN A 267 -73.15 32.49 -6.53
N ARG A 268 -73.12 31.32 -5.88
CA ARG A 268 -72.94 30.02 -6.53
C ARG A 268 -73.75 28.94 -5.85
N VAL A 269 -74.52 28.20 -6.65
CA VAL A 269 -75.24 26.99 -6.24
C VAL A 269 -75.11 25.93 -7.32
N THR A 270 -74.89 24.69 -6.93
CA THR A 270 -75.01 23.54 -7.83
C THR A 270 -76.35 22.86 -7.60
N PHE A 271 -77.04 22.48 -8.67
CA PHE A 271 -78.33 21.81 -8.58
C PHE A 271 -78.48 20.75 -9.67
N GLN A 272 -79.31 19.74 -9.42
CA GLN A 272 -79.58 18.72 -10.42
C GLN A 272 -80.62 19.24 -11.43
N GLY A 273 -80.20 19.39 -12.70
CA GLY A 273 -81.10 19.67 -13.81
C GLY A 273 -81.85 18.42 -14.30
N LYS A 274 -82.60 18.53 -15.40
CA LYS A 274 -83.38 17.41 -15.96
C LYS A 274 -82.52 16.20 -16.39
N SER A 275 -81.26 16.39 -16.79
CA SER A 275 -80.39 15.33 -17.31
C SER A 275 -79.01 15.27 -16.67
N GLN A 276 -78.54 16.37 -16.06
CA GLN A 276 -77.18 16.48 -15.52
C GLN A 276 -77.12 17.58 -14.48
N GLU A 277 -76.12 17.53 -13.61
CA GLU A 277 -75.82 18.59 -12.65
C GLU A 277 -75.54 19.90 -13.39
N GLN A 278 -76.04 21.00 -12.84
CA GLN A 278 -75.88 22.35 -13.35
C GLN A 278 -75.23 23.21 -12.27
N THR A 279 -74.31 24.08 -12.68
CA THR A 279 -73.81 25.17 -11.84
C THR A 279 -74.60 26.44 -12.17
N LEU A 280 -75.19 27.04 -11.14
CA LEU A 280 -75.89 28.31 -11.17
C LEU A 280 -75.02 29.38 -10.51
N LEU A 281 -74.88 30.52 -11.19
CA LEU A 281 -74.15 31.69 -10.71
C LEU A 281 -75.07 32.92 -10.70
N LEU A 282 -74.90 33.77 -9.69
CA LEU A 282 -75.61 35.04 -9.55
C LEU A 282 -74.62 36.19 -9.54
N SER A 283 -74.95 37.26 -10.26
CA SER A 283 -74.19 38.50 -10.27
C SER A 283 -75.12 39.70 -10.12
N PRO A 284 -75.02 40.50 -9.05
CA PRO A 284 -75.84 41.70 -8.88
C PRO A 284 -75.47 42.75 -9.94
N VAL A 285 -76.47 43.44 -10.48
CA VAL A 285 -76.27 44.55 -11.43
C VAL A 285 -76.09 45.85 -10.63
N PRO A 286 -74.90 46.47 -10.61
CA PRO A 286 -74.60 47.59 -9.73
C PRO A 286 -75.55 48.78 -9.94
N GLY A 287 -76.03 49.37 -8.84
CA GLY A 287 -76.92 50.55 -8.88
C GLY A 287 -78.37 50.26 -9.24
N THR A 288 -78.77 48.98 -9.31
CA THR A 288 -80.14 48.54 -9.61
C THR A 288 -80.59 47.50 -8.59
N PRO A 289 -81.90 47.25 -8.45
CA PRO A 289 -82.40 46.16 -7.61
C PRO A 289 -82.26 44.77 -8.27
N TRP A 290 -81.56 44.66 -9.41
CA TRP A 290 -81.57 43.47 -10.26
C TRP A 290 -80.33 42.59 -10.07
N THR A 291 -80.54 41.29 -10.17
CA THR A 291 -79.51 40.26 -10.14
C THR A 291 -79.63 39.40 -11.39
N LEU A 292 -78.51 39.25 -12.09
CA LEU A 292 -78.40 38.36 -13.23
C LEU A 292 -78.11 36.95 -12.73
N VAL A 293 -78.89 35.99 -13.20
CA VAL A 293 -78.74 34.56 -12.92
C VAL A 293 -78.31 33.87 -14.20
N VAL A 294 -77.31 32.99 -14.13
CA VAL A 294 -77.02 32.02 -15.20
C VAL A 294 -76.91 30.61 -14.65
N ALA A 295 -77.37 29.61 -15.41
CA ALA A 295 -77.07 28.21 -15.15
C ALA A 295 -76.56 27.49 -16.41
N LYS A 296 -75.52 26.67 -16.22
CA LYS A 296 -74.88 25.85 -17.26
C LYS A 296 -74.55 24.45 -16.71
N PRO A 297 -74.52 23.37 -17.52
CA PRO A 297 -74.10 22.06 -17.05
C PRO A 297 -72.72 22.03 -16.41
N THR A 298 -72.56 21.36 -15.26
CA THR A 298 -71.26 21.21 -14.59
C THR A 298 -70.26 20.49 -15.50
N SER A 299 -70.72 19.47 -16.24
CA SER A 299 -69.92 18.72 -17.21
C SER A 299 -69.40 19.60 -18.36
N ALA A 300 -70.16 20.59 -18.80
CA ALA A 300 -69.73 21.53 -19.84
C ALA A 300 -68.62 22.48 -19.36
N LEU A 301 -68.49 22.67 -18.03
CA LEU A 301 -67.38 23.41 -17.43
C LEU A 301 -66.09 22.57 -17.34
N THR A 302 -66.20 21.23 -17.34
CA THR A 302 -65.06 20.30 -17.22
C THR A 302 -64.70 19.56 -18.50
N ALA A 303 -65.53 19.62 -19.55
CA ALA A 303 -65.38 18.87 -20.81
C ALA A 303 -64.05 19.12 -21.56
N LEU A 304 -63.34 20.20 -21.25
CA LEU A 304 -62.00 20.45 -21.78
C LEU A 304 -60.94 19.50 -21.15
N SER A 305 -61.16 19.03 -19.91
CA SER A 305 -60.25 18.13 -19.18
C SER A 305 -60.23 16.71 -19.76
N ASP A 306 -61.40 16.18 -20.13
CA ASP A 306 -61.52 14.80 -20.61
C ASP A 306 -60.87 14.61 -21.98
N LYS A 307 -60.96 15.63 -22.85
CA LYS A 307 -60.23 15.63 -24.13
C LYS A 307 -58.71 15.62 -23.90
N MET A 308 -58.18 16.44 -23.00
CA MET A 308 -56.73 16.49 -22.72
C MET A 308 -56.18 15.16 -22.17
N LEU A 309 -56.95 14.47 -21.33
CA LEU A 309 -56.59 13.14 -20.82
C LEU A 309 -56.43 12.10 -21.94
N THR A 310 -57.37 12.08 -22.89
CA THR A 310 -57.31 11.13 -24.02
C THR A 310 -56.16 11.41 -24.99
N THR A 311 -55.83 12.68 -25.28
CA THR A 311 -54.73 13.02 -26.18
C THR A 311 -53.37 12.67 -25.58
N LEU A 312 -53.17 12.87 -24.27
CA LEU A 312 -51.93 12.50 -23.58
C LEU A 312 -51.73 10.97 -23.55
N ALA A 313 -52.80 10.21 -23.32
CA ALA A 313 -52.74 8.75 -23.34
C ALA A 313 -52.30 8.18 -24.71
N TRP A 314 -52.75 8.78 -25.82
CA TRP A 314 -52.34 8.37 -27.17
C TRP A 314 -50.88 8.67 -27.53
N ILE A 315 -50.25 9.66 -26.88
CA ILE A 315 -48.81 9.95 -27.07
C ILE A 315 -47.94 9.03 -26.20
N GLN A 316 -48.41 8.68 -25.00
CA GLN A 316 -47.61 7.96 -24.00
C GLN A 316 -47.48 6.46 -24.30
N LEU A 317 -48.51 5.82 -24.86
CA LEU A 317 -48.49 4.39 -25.21
C LEU A 317 -47.42 3.99 -26.27
N PRO A 318 -47.29 4.68 -27.42
CA PRO A 318 -46.24 4.34 -28.39
C PRO A 318 -44.83 4.65 -27.86
N LEU A 319 -44.66 5.68 -27.02
CA LEU A 319 -43.38 5.99 -26.38
C LEU A 319 -42.91 4.86 -25.45
N ILE A 320 -43.84 4.30 -24.66
CA ILE A 320 -43.58 3.14 -23.81
C ILE A 320 -43.21 1.92 -24.66
N GLY A 321 -43.94 1.67 -25.76
CA GLY A 321 -43.64 0.56 -26.68
C GLY A 321 -42.26 0.69 -27.34
N LEU A 322 -41.88 1.90 -27.77
CA LEU A 322 -40.58 2.18 -28.37
C LEU A 322 -39.44 1.96 -27.37
N LEU A 323 -39.58 2.45 -26.14
CA LEU A 323 -38.60 2.24 -25.06
C LEU A 323 -38.40 0.75 -24.77
N LEU A 324 -39.47 -0.04 -24.79
CA LEU A 324 -39.43 -1.49 -24.54
C LEU A 324 -38.67 -2.22 -25.66
N VAL A 325 -38.89 -1.87 -26.93
CA VAL A 325 -38.18 -2.46 -28.08
C VAL A 325 -36.69 -2.09 -28.07
N ILE A 326 -36.35 -0.82 -27.84
CA ILE A 326 -34.95 -0.36 -27.76
C ILE A 326 -34.20 -1.15 -26.67
N MET A 327 -34.84 -1.36 -25.53
CA MET A 327 -34.22 -2.08 -24.41
C MET A 327 -34.02 -3.56 -24.70
N LEU A 328 -34.99 -4.24 -25.31
CA LEU A 328 -34.84 -5.65 -25.71
C LEU A 328 -33.67 -5.85 -26.68
N ILE A 329 -33.47 -4.91 -27.60
CA ILE A 329 -32.34 -4.94 -28.55
C ILE A 329 -31.01 -4.70 -27.82
N ALA A 330 -30.94 -3.69 -26.94
CA ALA A 330 -29.74 -3.40 -26.15
C ALA A 330 -29.33 -4.59 -25.27
N PHE A 331 -30.30 -5.22 -24.61
CA PHE A 331 -30.06 -6.36 -23.73
C PHE A 331 -29.61 -7.61 -24.50
N LYS A 332 -30.20 -7.89 -25.66
CA LYS A 332 -29.78 -9.02 -26.51
C LYS A 332 -28.34 -8.87 -26.99
N ARG A 333 -27.92 -7.65 -27.34
CA ARG A 333 -26.53 -7.37 -27.74
C ARG A 333 -25.56 -7.55 -26.57
N LEU A 334 -25.90 -7.05 -25.38
CA LEU A 334 -25.06 -7.16 -24.19
C LEU A 334 -24.90 -8.63 -23.74
N HIS A 335 -26.00 -9.40 -23.71
CA HIS A 335 -25.96 -10.80 -23.30
C HIS A 335 -25.08 -11.67 -24.22
N SER A 336 -25.18 -11.48 -25.55
CA SER A 336 -24.33 -12.20 -26.50
C SER A 336 -22.83 -11.94 -26.28
N ARG A 337 -22.46 -10.71 -25.89
CA ARG A 337 -21.08 -10.32 -25.60
C ARG A 337 -20.58 -10.94 -24.29
N PHE A 338 -21.43 -10.99 -23.26
CA PHE A 338 -21.13 -11.66 -22.00
C PHE A 338 -20.92 -13.18 -22.16
N GLU A 339 -21.74 -13.86 -22.98
CA GLU A 339 -21.54 -15.30 -23.23
C GLU A 339 -20.23 -15.58 -23.97
N THR A 340 -19.85 -14.73 -24.93
CA THR A 340 -18.55 -14.86 -25.62
C THR A 340 -17.37 -14.60 -24.67
N PHE A 341 -17.46 -13.55 -23.84
CA PHE A 341 -16.44 -13.25 -22.83
C PHE A 341 -16.29 -14.41 -21.84
N LYS A 342 -17.40 -14.93 -21.31
CA LYS A 342 -17.42 -16.09 -20.42
C LYS A 342 -16.78 -17.31 -21.09
N HIS A 343 -17.17 -17.63 -22.33
CA HIS A 343 -16.62 -18.80 -23.03
C HIS A 343 -15.10 -18.69 -23.23
N ASN A 344 -14.60 -17.50 -23.57
CA ASN A 344 -13.16 -17.26 -23.75
C ASN A 344 -12.41 -17.34 -22.41
N VAL A 345 -12.99 -16.88 -21.30
CA VAL A 345 -12.42 -17.03 -19.95
C VAL A 345 -12.48 -18.48 -19.48
N ASP A 346 -13.59 -19.19 -19.72
CA ASP A 346 -13.74 -20.61 -19.39
C ASP A 346 -12.68 -21.44 -20.15
N SER A 347 -12.40 -21.12 -21.42
CA SER A 347 -11.33 -21.77 -22.21
C SER A 347 -9.91 -21.49 -21.69
N LEU A 348 -9.72 -20.39 -20.95
CA LEU A 348 -8.46 -20.10 -20.27
C LEU A 348 -8.33 -20.93 -18.98
N SER A 349 -9.45 -21.29 -18.36
CA SER A 349 -9.51 -22.07 -17.12
C SER A 349 -9.58 -23.59 -17.31
N SER A 350 -9.78 -24.07 -18.55
CA SER A 350 -10.09 -25.49 -18.85
C SER A 350 -8.90 -26.46 -18.77
N GLY A 351 -7.80 -26.07 -18.13
CA GLY A 351 -6.81 -27.01 -17.60
C GLY A 351 -5.55 -27.28 -18.44
N ASP A 352 -5.42 -26.71 -19.64
CA ASP A 352 -4.22 -26.91 -20.49
C ASP A 352 -3.04 -25.99 -20.13
N ALA A 353 -3.18 -25.15 -19.09
CA ALA A 353 -2.15 -24.21 -18.61
C ALA A 353 -1.47 -23.39 -19.73
N ASP A 354 -2.20 -23.10 -20.80
CA ASP A 354 -1.69 -22.40 -21.98
C ASP A 354 -1.74 -20.89 -21.79
N LEU A 355 -0.61 -20.33 -21.37
CA LEU A 355 -0.40 -18.89 -21.17
C LEU A 355 -0.07 -18.18 -22.49
N THR A 356 -0.12 -18.85 -23.65
CA THR A 356 0.00 -18.22 -24.97
C THR A 356 -1.36 -17.74 -25.51
N LEU A 357 -2.47 -18.22 -24.93
CA LEU A 357 -3.82 -17.80 -25.30
C LEU A 357 -4.08 -16.36 -24.89
N ARG A 358 -4.85 -15.64 -25.71
CA ARG A 358 -5.27 -14.26 -25.46
C ARG A 358 -6.75 -14.10 -25.75
N LEU A 359 -7.44 -13.31 -24.93
CA LEU A 359 -8.83 -12.93 -25.17
C LEU A 359 -8.90 -12.00 -26.39
N PRO A 360 -9.75 -12.28 -27.39
CA PRO A 360 -9.86 -11.45 -28.59
C PRO A 360 -10.53 -10.11 -28.27
N ILE A 361 -9.85 -9.01 -28.61
CA ILE A 361 -10.32 -7.64 -28.39
C ILE A 361 -10.91 -7.13 -29.69
N LYS A 362 -12.20 -6.77 -29.70
CA LYS A 362 -12.95 -6.43 -30.94
C LYS A 362 -13.60 -5.06 -30.91
N GLY A 363 -13.65 -4.40 -29.75
CA GLY A 363 -14.23 -3.08 -29.57
C GLY A 363 -13.39 -2.20 -28.65
N ASN A 364 -14.06 -1.27 -27.95
CA ASN A 364 -13.43 -0.33 -27.01
C ASN A 364 -14.39 -0.01 -25.85
N ASP A 365 -15.16 -1.01 -25.42
CA ASP A 365 -16.12 -0.88 -24.31
C ASP A 365 -15.55 -1.47 -23.00
N GLU A 366 -16.35 -1.44 -21.92
CA GLU A 366 -15.92 -1.91 -20.60
C GLU A 366 -15.54 -3.40 -20.59
N LEU A 367 -16.11 -4.24 -21.47
CA LEU A 367 -15.76 -5.66 -21.58
C LEU A 367 -14.44 -5.86 -22.34
N ASP A 368 -14.16 -5.04 -23.34
CA ASP A 368 -12.87 -5.03 -24.03
C ASP A 368 -11.74 -4.57 -23.08
N ASN A 369 -11.98 -3.58 -22.22
CA ASN A 369 -11.04 -3.16 -21.18
C ASN A 369 -10.72 -4.28 -20.17
N ILE A 370 -11.73 -5.05 -19.76
CA ILE A 370 -11.50 -6.23 -18.91
C ILE A 370 -10.67 -7.28 -19.66
N SER A 371 -10.91 -7.46 -20.96
CA SER A 371 -10.13 -8.38 -21.80
C SER A 371 -8.66 -7.94 -21.92
N HIS A 372 -8.40 -6.64 -22.01
CA HIS A 372 -7.04 -6.07 -21.90
C HIS A 372 -6.38 -6.42 -20.57
N SER A 373 -7.03 -6.13 -19.44
CA SER A 373 -6.46 -6.43 -18.11
C SER A 373 -6.20 -7.92 -17.88
N VAL A 374 -7.07 -8.80 -18.40
CA VAL A 374 -6.84 -10.25 -18.36
C VAL A 374 -5.65 -10.65 -19.23
N ASN A 375 -5.51 -10.09 -20.44
CA ASN A 375 -4.36 -10.36 -21.29
C ASN A 375 -3.04 -9.87 -20.67
N ASP A 376 -3.03 -8.71 -20.02
CA ASP A 376 -1.87 -8.19 -19.28
C ASP A 376 -1.50 -9.10 -18.12
N PHE A 377 -2.50 -9.62 -17.40
CA PHE A 377 -2.30 -10.59 -16.33
C PHE A 377 -1.71 -11.91 -16.85
N ILE A 378 -2.20 -12.44 -17.98
CA ILE A 378 -1.63 -13.63 -18.62
C ILE A 378 -0.17 -13.38 -19.06
N ALA A 379 0.12 -12.22 -19.65
CA ALA A 379 1.47 -11.86 -20.06
C ALA A 379 2.42 -11.77 -18.85
N TYR A 380 1.96 -11.22 -17.73
CA TYR A 380 2.69 -11.21 -16.47
C TYR A 380 2.96 -12.62 -15.93
N LEU A 381 1.96 -13.51 -15.95
CA LEU A 381 2.14 -14.91 -15.55
C LEU A 381 3.12 -15.65 -16.46
N GLN A 382 3.05 -15.41 -17.78
CA GLN A 382 3.97 -15.99 -18.76
C GLN A 382 5.43 -15.59 -18.48
N ASP A 383 5.69 -14.30 -18.27
CA ASP A 383 7.02 -13.78 -17.91
C ASP A 383 7.51 -14.35 -16.56
N LEU A 384 6.63 -14.43 -15.56
CA LEU A 384 6.97 -15.00 -14.24
C LEU A 384 7.35 -16.49 -14.37
N VAL A 385 6.57 -17.28 -15.10
CA VAL A 385 6.85 -18.70 -15.36
C VAL A 385 8.17 -18.86 -16.12
N GLN A 386 8.43 -18.05 -17.16
CA GLN A 386 9.71 -18.08 -17.89
C GLN A 386 10.91 -17.75 -16.97
N LYS A 387 10.77 -16.75 -16.09
CA LYS A 387 11.79 -16.41 -15.09
C LYS A 387 12.04 -17.55 -14.10
N VAL A 388 10.98 -18.23 -13.64
CA VAL A 388 11.11 -19.41 -12.77
C VAL A 388 11.80 -20.55 -13.50
N MET A 389 11.45 -20.84 -14.77
CA MET A 389 12.13 -21.86 -15.58
C MET A 389 13.62 -21.55 -15.73
N SER A 390 13.97 -20.30 -16.05
CA SER A 390 15.37 -19.86 -16.18
C SER A 390 16.13 -19.99 -14.86
N ALA A 391 15.56 -19.52 -13.76
CA ALA A 391 16.17 -19.63 -12.44
C ALA A 391 16.35 -21.09 -12.00
N ASN A 392 15.37 -21.96 -12.29
CA ASN A 392 15.46 -23.39 -12.00
C ASN A 392 16.57 -24.07 -12.83
N GLN A 393 16.72 -23.71 -14.11
CA GLN A 393 17.82 -24.22 -14.94
C GLN A 393 19.18 -23.79 -14.40
N THR A 394 19.34 -22.52 -14.03
CA THR A 394 20.57 -22.02 -13.39
C THR A 394 20.85 -22.76 -12.09
N CYS A 395 19.82 -22.98 -11.26
CA CYS A 395 19.96 -23.75 -10.04
C CYS A 395 20.38 -25.20 -10.31
N SER A 396 19.84 -25.85 -11.35
CA SER A 396 20.23 -27.21 -11.73
C SER A 396 21.72 -27.28 -12.10
N ASN A 397 22.22 -26.33 -12.89
CA ASN A 397 23.63 -26.27 -13.24
C ASN A 397 24.53 -26.09 -12.00
N TYR A 398 24.12 -25.25 -11.03
CA TYR A 398 24.86 -25.09 -9.78
C TYR A 398 24.85 -26.35 -8.93
N VAL A 399 23.74 -27.08 -8.89
CA VAL A 399 23.64 -28.34 -8.14
C VAL A 399 24.53 -29.42 -8.74
N GLU A 400 24.56 -29.56 -10.07
CA GLU A 400 25.50 -30.45 -10.76
C GLU A 400 26.96 -30.09 -10.45
N GLN A 401 27.28 -28.80 -10.44
CA GLN A 401 28.61 -28.33 -10.08
C GLN A 401 28.96 -28.65 -8.62
N ILE A 402 28.02 -28.47 -7.68
CA ILE A 402 28.23 -28.84 -6.27
C ILE A 402 28.46 -30.35 -6.13
N ALA A 403 27.71 -31.18 -6.85
CA ALA A 403 27.90 -32.63 -6.84
C ALA A 403 29.28 -33.02 -7.38
N HIS A 404 29.71 -32.39 -8.48
CA HIS A 404 31.04 -32.59 -9.05
C HIS A 404 32.16 -32.19 -8.08
N ASP A 405 32.07 -30.99 -7.49
CA ASP A 405 33.05 -30.46 -6.54
C ASP A 405 33.12 -31.32 -5.27
N ALA A 406 31.97 -31.82 -4.79
CA ALA A 406 31.91 -32.75 -3.65
C ALA A 406 32.63 -34.07 -3.97
N SER A 407 32.39 -34.66 -5.15
CA SER A 407 33.06 -35.89 -5.59
C SER A 407 34.58 -35.70 -5.75
N GLN A 408 35.02 -34.58 -6.35
CA GLN A 408 36.44 -34.24 -6.43
C GLN A 408 37.06 -34.08 -5.04
N THR A 409 36.37 -33.38 -4.12
CA THR A 409 36.82 -33.21 -2.74
C THR A 409 37.01 -34.55 -2.04
N LEU A 410 36.07 -35.49 -2.21
CA LEU A 410 36.18 -36.84 -1.64
C LEU A 410 37.42 -37.58 -2.15
N SER A 411 37.68 -37.54 -3.46
CA SER A 411 38.87 -38.14 -4.06
C SER A 411 40.18 -37.53 -3.54
N THR A 412 40.22 -36.20 -3.38
CA THR A 412 41.37 -35.51 -2.77
C THR A 412 41.56 -35.91 -1.30
N LEU A 413 40.48 -36.06 -0.54
CA LEU A 413 40.55 -36.49 0.86
C LEU A 413 41.07 -37.93 0.99
N GLU A 414 40.71 -38.84 0.09
CA GLU A 414 41.30 -40.19 0.06
C GLU A 414 42.82 -40.15 -0.19
N ALA A 415 43.30 -39.23 -1.03
CA ALA A 415 44.74 -39.03 -1.22
C ALA A 415 45.40 -38.51 0.07
N HIS A 416 44.78 -37.56 0.76
CA HIS A 416 45.28 -37.04 2.03
C HIS A 416 45.31 -38.10 3.15
N VAL A 417 44.36 -39.04 3.18
CA VAL A 417 44.44 -40.18 4.11
C VAL A 417 45.73 -40.96 3.89
N ARG A 418 46.04 -41.34 2.65
CA ARG A 418 47.26 -42.09 2.30
C ARG A 418 48.54 -41.31 2.63
N GLU A 419 48.55 -40.01 2.35
CA GLU A 419 49.69 -39.14 2.71
C GLU A 419 49.89 -39.06 4.22
N THR A 420 48.80 -38.90 4.98
CA THR A 420 48.85 -38.81 6.46
C THR A 420 49.37 -40.13 7.05
N GLU A 421 48.94 -41.28 6.53
CA GLU A 421 49.47 -42.60 6.92
C GLU A 421 50.97 -42.74 6.59
N GLY A 422 51.39 -42.25 5.43
CA GLY A 422 52.80 -42.22 5.03
C GLY A 422 53.66 -41.38 5.97
N VAL A 423 53.17 -40.20 6.35
CA VAL A 423 53.87 -39.32 7.30
C VAL A 423 53.91 -39.93 8.71
N ALA A 424 52.81 -40.53 9.18
CA ALA A 424 52.78 -41.24 10.46
C ALA A 424 53.81 -42.40 10.51
N THR A 425 53.98 -43.12 9.40
CA THR A 425 55.01 -44.17 9.29
C THR A 425 56.41 -43.58 9.37
N ALA A 426 56.68 -42.48 8.68
CA ALA A 426 57.98 -41.79 8.72
C ALA A 426 58.32 -41.26 10.13
N ILE A 427 57.33 -40.75 10.86
CA ILE A 427 57.46 -40.30 12.25
C ILE A 427 57.85 -41.47 13.17
N ASN A 428 57.19 -42.63 13.02
CA ASN A 428 57.57 -43.82 13.79
C ASN A 428 59.01 -44.25 13.52
N GLN A 429 59.47 -44.18 12.26
CA GLN A 429 60.87 -44.44 11.90
C GLN A 429 61.82 -43.39 12.49
N LEU A 430 61.46 -42.11 12.50
CA LEU A 430 62.25 -41.05 13.12
C LEU A 430 62.38 -41.24 14.64
N SER A 431 61.29 -41.67 15.30
CA SER A 431 61.29 -41.93 16.74
C SER A 431 62.21 -43.10 17.08
N ALA A 432 62.14 -44.19 16.30
CA ALA A 432 63.05 -45.32 16.44
C ALA A 432 64.52 -44.89 16.22
N SER A 433 64.82 -44.15 15.15
CA SER A 433 66.17 -43.64 14.91
C SER A 433 66.68 -42.73 16.03
N ALA A 434 65.85 -41.88 16.61
CA ALA A 434 66.25 -41.02 17.73
C ALA A 434 66.57 -41.85 18.98
N SER A 435 65.79 -42.91 19.25
CA SER A 435 66.08 -43.87 20.31
C SER A 435 67.41 -44.61 20.08
N ASP A 436 67.64 -45.09 18.85
CA ASP A 436 68.88 -45.78 18.48
C ASP A 436 70.09 -44.85 18.63
N VAL A 437 69.97 -43.57 18.27
CA VAL A 437 71.04 -42.59 18.47
C VAL A 437 71.32 -42.38 19.96
N ALA A 438 70.28 -42.26 20.79
CA ALA A 438 70.44 -42.12 22.24
C ALA A 438 71.14 -43.35 22.86
N GLU A 439 70.81 -44.57 22.43
CA GLU A 439 71.47 -45.79 22.86
C GLU A 439 72.94 -45.84 22.44
N ASN A 440 73.24 -45.49 21.18
CA ASN A 440 74.61 -45.39 20.68
C ASN A 440 75.44 -44.35 21.46
N VAL A 441 74.83 -43.23 21.86
CA VAL A 441 75.52 -42.23 22.70
C VAL A 441 75.84 -42.77 24.09
N ASN A 442 74.93 -43.52 24.72
CA ASN A 442 75.22 -44.16 26.01
C ASN A 442 76.39 -45.16 25.89
N GLN A 443 76.42 -45.93 24.80
CA GLN A 443 77.54 -46.83 24.53
C GLN A 443 78.85 -46.06 24.31
N SER A 444 78.82 -44.93 23.58
CA SER A 444 79.98 -44.03 23.44
C SER A 444 80.48 -43.50 24.77
N HIS A 445 79.58 -43.11 25.69
CA HIS A 445 79.94 -42.66 27.04
C HIS A 445 80.62 -43.74 27.89
N ASP A 446 80.21 -45.01 27.74
CA ASP A 446 80.87 -46.11 28.45
C ASP A 446 82.28 -46.36 27.88
N VAL A 447 82.44 -46.29 26.55
CA VAL A 447 83.74 -46.42 25.89
C VAL A 447 84.69 -45.27 26.24
N THR A 448 84.22 -44.01 26.26
CA THR A 448 85.06 -42.87 26.66
C THR A 448 85.48 -42.96 28.12
N ARG A 449 84.58 -43.36 29.04
CA ARG A 449 84.94 -43.63 30.45
C ARG A 449 85.99 -44.72 30.58
N GLN A 450 85.88 -45.79 29.81
CA GLN A 450 86.91 -46.84 29.82
C GLN A 450 88.25 -46.32 29.28
N MET A 451 88.26 -45.56 28.18
CA MET A 451 89.48 -44.94 27.64
C MET A 451 90.14 -43.98 28.62
N GLN A 452 89.37 -43.19 29.38
CA GLN A 452 89.91 -42.33 30.44
C GLN A 452 90.57 -43.15 31.56
N SER A 453 89.97 -44.26 31.97
CA SER A 453 90.56 -45.17 32.95
C SER A 453 91.87 -45.79 32.44
N GLU A 454 91.90 -46.26 31.19
CA GLU A 454 93.10 -46.84 30.57
C GLU A 454 94.22 -45.79 30.40
N ALA A 455 93.87 -44.55 30.01
CA ALA A 455 94.81 -43.44 29.91
C ALA A 455 95.45 -43.11 31.28
N GLN A 456 94.63 -43.08 32.34
CA GLN A 456 95.11 -42.83 33.70
C GLN A 456 96.06 -43.94 34.16
N GLN A 457 95.73 -45.21 33.91
CA GLN A 457 96.61 -46.33 34.24
C GLN A 457 97.93 -46.26 33.46
N ALA A 458 97.89 -45.98 32.15
CA ALA A 458 99.08 -45.82 31.32
C ALA A 458 99.99 -44.67 31.82
N ARG A 459 99.38 -43.59 32.33
CA ARG A 459 100.10 -42.47 32.95
C ARG A 459 100.85 -42.92 34.20
N GLU A 460 100.17 -43.63 35.10
CA GLU A 460 100.77 -44.15 36.34
C GLU A 460 101.92 -45.13 36.07
N GLU A 461 101.75 -46.03 35.09
CA GLU A 461 102.79 -46.98 34.66
C GLU A 461 104.00 -46.25 34.04
N THR A 462 103.76 -45.23 33.21
CA THR A 462 104.83 -44.41 32.62
C THR A 462 105.61 -43.66 33.70
N GLN A 463 104.92 -43.05 34.67
CA GLN A 463 105.56 -42.36 35.80
C GLN A 463 106.35 -43.32 36.71
N ALA A 464 105.89 -44.55 36.90
CA ALA A 464 106.64 -45.59 37.60
C ALA A 464 107.91 -45.99 36.83
N SER A 465 107.81 -46.11 35.50
CA SER A 465 108.95 -46.39 34.62
C SER A 465 110.00 -45.27 34.67
N THR A 466 109.57 -44.00 34.59
CA THR A 466 110.46 -42.83 34.71
C THR A 466 111.19 -42.82 36.06
N ARG A 467 110.49 -43.08 37.18
CA ARG A 467 111.12 -43.20 38.50
C ARG A 467 112.16 -44.31 38.55
N SER A 468 111.90 -45.44 37.91
CA SER A 468 112.83 -46.58 37.84
C SER A 468 114.08 -46.24 37.02
N VAL A 469 113.92 -45.51 35.91
CA VAL A 469 115.04 -45.02 35.10
C VAL A 469 115.90 -44.01 35.87
N ILE A 470 115.28 -43.08 36.62
CA ILE A 470 116.03 -42.13 37.47
C ILE A 470 116.85 -42.89 38.52
N ALA A 471 116.24 -43.86 39.22
CA ALA A 471 116.97 -44.69 40.18
C ALA A 471 118.10 -45.51 39.53
N LEU A 472 117.95 -45.93 38.26
CA LEU A 472 119.01 -46.60 37.51
C LEU A 472 120.17 -45.66 37.20
N VAL A 473 119.91 -44.40 36.86
CA VAL A 473 120.95 -43.37 36.67
C VAL A 473 121.77 -43.20 37.95
N ASP A 474 121.12 -43.05 39.11
CA ASP A 474 121.81 -42.92 40.41
C ASP A 474 122.70 -44.15 40.72
N ASN A 475 122.21 -45.36 40.41
CA ASN A 475 122.97 -46.59 40.58
C ASN A 475 124.18 -46.69 39.64
N VAL A 476 124.04 -46.20 38.41
CA VAL A 476 125.14 -46.14 37.43
C VAL A 476 126.19 -45.13 37.88
N GLU A 477 125.80 -43.93 38.33
CA GLU A 477 126.74 -42.92 38.86
C GLU A 477 127.51 -43.46 40.08
N THR A 478 126.82 -44.12 41.02
CA THR A 478 127.47 -44.78 42.16
C THR A 478 128.45 -45.88 41.73
N SER A 479 128.13 -46.61 40.66
CA SER A 479 128.99 -47.67 40.13
C SER A 479 130.21 -47.10 39.41
N GLU A 480 130.05 -45.97 38.70
CA GLU A 480 131.12 -45.22 38.05
C GLU A 480 132.16 -44.73 39.07
N GLU A 481 131.71 -44.19 40.22
CA GLU A 481 132.60 -43.81 41.33
C GLU A 481 133.44 -44.98 41.85
N LYS A 482 132.83 -46.15 42.04
CA LYS A 482 133.54 -47.36 42.50
C LYS A 482 134.55 -47.88 41.46
N VAL A 483 134.20 -47.83 40.18
CA VAL A 483 135.12 -48.20 39.08
C VAL A 483 136.27 -47.20 38.99
N ALA A 484 136.03 -45.91 39.22
CA ALA A 484 137.08 -44.89 39.29
C ALA A 484 138.05 -45.13 40.46
N GLN A 485 137.53 -45.46 41.65
CA GLN A 485 138.37 -45.86 42.80
C GLN A 485 139.18 -47.12 42.51
N MET A 486 138.59 -48.12 41.83
CA MET A 486 139.31 -49.34 41.42
C MET A 486 140.45 -49.03 40.44
N ARG A 487 140.26 -48.06 39.54
CA ARG A 487 141.32 -47.56 38.65
C ARG A 487 142.48 -46.96 39.44
N GLU A 488 142.17 -46.09 40.40
CA GLU A 488 143.17 -45.45 41.26
C GLU A 488 143.96 -46.49 42.07
N HIS A 489 143.28 -47.48 42.66
CA HIS A 489 143.92 -48.58 43.36
C HIS A 489 144.81 -49.42 42.44
N ALA A 490 144.37 -49.74 41.22
CA ALA A 490 145.18 -50.48 40.27
C ALA A 490 146.48 -49.71 39.91
N THR A 491 146.39 -48.40 39.64
CA THR A 491 147.55 -47.54 39.37
C THR A 491 148.48 -47.43 40.58
N ALA A 492 147.94 -47.35 41.81
CA ALA A 492 148.74 -47.34 43.02
C ALA A 492 149.52 -48.65 43.21
N ILE A 493 148.89 -49.81 42.94
CA ILE A 493 149.56 -51.12 43.02
C ILE A 493 150.63 -51.24 41.93
N GLU A 494 150.35 -50.79 40.70
CA GLU A 494 151.31 -50.75 39.60
C GLU A 494 152.58 -49.97 39.98
N SER A 495 152.41 -48.80 40.62
CA SER A 495 153.54 -48.00 41.14
C SER A 495 154.35 -48.74 42.21
N ILE A 496 153.68 -49.43 43.16
CA ILE A 496 154.34 -50.22 44.20
C ILE A 496 155.12 -51.39 43.58
N LEU A 497 154.53 -52.09 42.60
CA LEU A 497 155.20 -53.20 41.92
C LEU A 497 156.40 -52.75 41.09
N GLY A 498 156.35 -51.56 40.50
CA GLY A 498 157.52 -50.92 39.88
C GLY A 498 158.67 -50.79 40.87
N VAL A 499 158.41 -50.25 42.06
CA VAL A 499 159.42 -50.13 43.13
C VAL A 499 159.92 -51.51 43.59
N ILE A 500 159.04 -52.51 43.73
CA ILE A 500 159.45 -53.88 44.12
C ILE A 500 160.30 -54.52 43.00
N GLY A 501 159.94 -54.30 41.74
CA GLY A 501 160.70 -54.74 40.58
C GLY A 501 162.11 -54.14 40.57
N ASP A 502 162.21 -52.83 40.80
CA ASP A 502 163.48 -52.11 40.92
C ASP A 502 164.33 -52.64 42.09
N ILE A 503 163.71 -52.89 43.26
CA ILE A 503 164.38 -53.49 44.42
C ILE A 503 164.86 -54.91 44.11
N ALA A 504 164.04 -55.73 43.44
CA ALA A 504 164.40 -57.09 43.05
C ALA A 504 165.57 -57.07 42.05
N GLU A 505 165.57 -56.16 41.08
CA GLU A 505 166.68 -55.98 40.14
C GLU A 505 167.97 -55.55 40.86
N GLN A 506 167.88 -54.55 41.75
CA GLN A 506 169.00 -54.12 42.59
C GLN A 506 169.53 -55.26 43.47
N THR A 507 168.63 -56.04 44.07
CA THR A 507 168.99 -57.20 44.91
C THR A 507 169.67 -58.28 44.09
N ASN A 508 169.20 -58.54 42.86
CA ASN A 508 169.81 -59.48 41.92
C ASN A 508 171.24 -59.04 41.53
N LEU A 509 171.45 -57.74 41.28
CA LEU A 509 172.77 -57.16 41.00
C LEU A 509 173.71 -57.22 42.23
N LEU A 510 173.20 -56.91 43.43
CA LEU A 510 173.95 -57.03 44.68
C LEU A 510 174.36 -58.48 44.95
N ALA A 511 173.43 -59.43 44.76
CA ALA A 511 173.68 -60.86 44.93
C ALA A 511 174.68 -61.39 43.91
N LEU A 512 174.61 -60.93 42.65
CA LEU A 512 175.60 -61.24 41.63
C LEU A 512 177.00 -60.75 42.03
N ASN A 513 177.12 -59.52 42.50
CA ASN A 513 178.38 -58.96 43.00
C ASN A 513 178.92 -59.76 44.20
N ALA A 514 178.04 -60.17 45.12
CA ALA A 514 178.40 -60.99 46.27
C ALA A 514 178.84 -62.42 45.86
N ALA A 515 178.18 -63.04 44.88
CA ALA A 515 178.57 -64.35 44.34
C ALA A 515 179.94 -64.31 43.65
N ILE A 516 180.22 -63.23 42.90
CA ILE A 516 181.53 -62.97 42.28
C ILE A 516 182.62 -62.86 43.37
N GLU A 517 182.38 -62.10 44.43
CA GLU A 517 183.38 -61.91 45.51
C GLU A 517 183.54 -63.17 46.37
N ALA A 518 182.47 -63.95 46.58
CA ALA A 518 182.53 -65.25 47.26
C ALA A 518 183.34 -66.28 46.46
N ALA A 519 183.20 -66.32 45.13
CA ALA A 519 184.05 -67.14 44.26
C ALA A 519 185.53 -66.71 44.33
N ARG A 520 185.79 -65.40 44.49
CA ARG A 520 187.13 -64.83 44.61
C ARG A 520 187.84 -65.20 45.92
N ALA A 521 187.09 -65.42 47.00
CA ALA A 521 187.60 -65.87 48.31
C ALA A 521 187.93 -67.38 48.39
N GLY A 522 187.67 -68.15 47.33
CA GLY A 522 188.00 -69.59 47.25
C GLY A 522 187.25 -70.44 48.28
N GLU A 523 187.92 -71.42 48.90
CA GLU A 523 187.30 -72.37 49.85
C GLU A 523 186.66 -71.68 51.07
N GLN A 524 187.16 -70.51 51.51
CA GLN A 524 186.59 -69.76 52.64
C GLN A 524 185.26 -69.07 52.29
N GLY A 525 185.00 -68.82 50.99
CA GLY A 525 183.80 -68.13 50.50
C GLY A 525 182.63 -69.06 50.17
N ARG A 526 182.81 -70.38 50.27
CA ARG A 526 181.83 -71.38 49.79
C ARG A 526 180.44 -71.24 50.42
N GLY A 527 180.37 -70.99 51.73
CA GLY A 527 179.10 -70.76 52.42
C GLY A 527 178.42 -69.46 51.99
N PHE A 528 179.20 -68.42 51.71
CA PHE A 528 178.71 -67.13 51.21
C PHE A 528 178.21 -67.23 49.76
N ALA A 529 178.87 -68.00 48.89
CA ALA A 529 178.45 -68.20 47.51
C ALA A 529 177.07 -68.86 47.42
N VAL A 530 176.80 -69.87 48.26
CA VAL A 530 175.48 -70.52 48.33
C VAL A 530 174.38 -69.54 48.75
N VAL A 531 174.65 -68.67 49.73
CA VAL A 531 173.69 -67.64 50.15
C VAL A 531 173.49 -66.61 49.05
N ALA A 532 174.54 -66.18 48.35
CA ALA A 532 174.44 -65.22 47.25
C ALA A 532 173.63 -65.77 46.07
N ASP A 533 173.82 -67.03 45.68
CA ASP A 533 173.01 -67.68 44.63
C ASP A 533 171.54 -67.85 45.06
N GLU A 534 171.28 -68.15 46.35
CA GLU A 534 169.91 -68.24 46.88
C GLU A 534 169.22 -66.85 46.87
N VAL A 535 169.92 -65.79 47.27
CA VAL A 535 169.42 -64.40 47.19
C VAL A 535 169.18 -64.00 45.74
N ARG A 536 170.06 -64.38 44.80
CA ARG A 536 169.90 -64.10 43.37
C ARG A 536 168.67 -64.80 42.80
N ASN A 537 168.47 -66.07 43.15
CA ASN A 537 167.30 -66.84 42.75
C ASN A 537 166.01 -66.23 43.33
N LEU A 538 166.03 -65.84 44.61
CA LEU A 538 164.92 -65.15 45.25
C LEU A 538 164.58 -63.81 44.57
N ALA A 539 165.59 -63.02 44.22
CA ALA A 539 165.44 -61.76 43.51
C ALA A 539 164.86 -61.96 42.08
N SER A 540 165.36 -62.96 41.34
CA SER A 540 164.83 -63.32 40.02
C SER A 540 163.37 -63.83 40.10
N ARG A 541 163.05 -64.67 41.09
CA ARG A 541 161.66 -65.12 41.34
C ARG A 541 160.74 -63.96 41.74
N THR A 542 161.26 -63.00 42.50
CA THR A 542 160.52 -61.77 42.86
C THR A 542 160.22 -60.95 41.61
N GLN A 543 161.20 -60.74 40.73
CA GLN A 543 161.04 -59.99 39.48
C GLN A 543 160.09 -60.70 38.48
N GLN A 544 160.14 -62.02 38.40
CA GLN A 544 159.17 -62.79 37.61
C GLN A 544 157.75 -62.64 38.20
N SER A 545 157.60 -62.75 39.52
CA SER A 545 156.30 -62.63 40.19
C SER A 545 155.72 -61.22 40.02
N THR A 546 156.53 -60.15 40.15
CA THR A 546 156.06 -58.78 39.89
C THR A 546 155.63 -58.60 38.44
N GLY A 547 156.35 -59.16 37.47
CA GLY A 547 155.95 -59.13 36.06
C GLY A 547 154.67 -59.90 35.74
N GLU A 548 154.38 -60.99 36.47
CA GLU A 548 153.09 -61.69 36.37
C GLU A 548 151.95 -60.86 36.97
N VAL A 549 152.18 -60.18 38.11
CA VAL A 549 151.18 -59.28 38.71
C VAL A 549 150.94 -58.04 37.86
N ASP A 550 151.99 -57.48 37.23
CA ASP A 550 151.89 -56.37 36.28
C ASP A 550 150.95 -56.70 35.10
N LYS A 551 151.12 -57.88 34.50
CA LYS A 551 150.21 -58.38 33.45
C LYS A 551 148.76 -58.51 33.94
N MET A 552 148.55 -59.00 35.17
CA MET A 552 147.20 -59.10 35.75
C MET A 552 146.60 -57.71 36.00
N LEU A 553 147.39 -56.73 36.43
CA LEU A 553 146.93 -55.35 36.60
C LEU A 553 146.61 -54.66 35.28
N ALA A 554 147.39 -54.91 34.23
CA ALA A 554 147.07 -54.41 32.89
C ALA A 554 145.69 -54.92 32.41
N GLN A 555 145.39 -56.20 32.65
CA GLN A 555 144.06 -56.77 32.37
C GLN A 555 142.95 -56.14 33.23
N VAL A 556 143.22 -55.88 34.52
CA VAL A 556 142.27 -55.20 35.41
C VAL A 556 142.01 -53.77 34.93
N SER A 557 143.04 -53.04 34.53
CA SER A 557 142.94 -51.66 34.02
C SER A 557 142.13 -51.59 32.72
N GLU A 558 142.35 -52.55 31.81
CA GLU A 558 141.55 -52.70 30.60
C GLU A 558 140.07 -52.99 30.95
N ALA A 559 139.81 -53.93 31.85
CA ALA A 559 138.45 -54.28 32.30
C ALA A 559 137.74 -53.09 32.97
N VAL A 560 138.46 -52.31 33.79
CA VAL A 560 137.98 -51.06 34.42
C VAL A 560 137.61 -50.02 33.36
N THR A 561 138.42 -49.88 32.30
CA THR A 561 138.16 -48.94 31.20
C THR A 561 136.91 -49.36 30.42
N GLN A 562 136.79 -50.65 30.09
CA GLN A 562 135.60 -51.20 29.42
C GLN A 562 134.33 -51.04 30.28
N ALA A 563 134.43 -51.30 31.59
CA ALA A 563 133.32 -51.12 32.53
C ALA A 563 132.87 -49.64 32.58
N SER A 564 133.82 -48.70 32.64
CA SER A 564 133.55 -47.26 32.61
C SER A 564 132.82 -46.83 31.33
N GLN A 565 133.27 -47.30 30.16
CA GLN A 565 132.61 -46.99 28.89
C GLN A 565 131.19 -47.57 28.83
N SER A 566 130.99 -48.79 29.33
CA SER A 566 129.68 -49.44 29.39
C SER A 566 128.72 -48.68 30.32
N MET A 567 129.20 -48.19 31.46
CA MET A 567 128.44 -47.35 32.38
C MET A 567 128.03 -46.01 31.74
N GLN A 568 128.95 -45.35 31.04
CA GLN A 568 128.66 -44.10 30.32
C GLN A 568 127.58 -44.30 29.24
N ASN A 569 127.71 -45.35 28.43
CA ASN A 569 126.70 -45.71 27.42
C ASN A 569 125.34 -46.00 28.08
N THR A 570 125.33 -46.73 29.20
CA THR A 570 124.11 -47.04 29.96
C THR A 570 123.44 -45.75 30.47
N ARG A 571 124.23 -44.79 30.97
CA ARG A 571 123.73 -43.50 31.44
C ARG A 571 123.06 -42.71 30.31
N GLU A 572 123.71 -42.59 29.15
CA GLU A 572 123.13 -41.92 27.97
C GLU A 572 121.81 -42.57 27.54
N GLN A 573 121.76 -43.90 27.58
CA GLN A 573 120.57 -44.67 27.22
C GLN A 573 119.42 -44.50 28.22
N CYS A 574 119.74 -44.34 29.52
CA CYS A 574 118.77 -43.99 30.56
C CYS A 574 118.20 -42.58 30.36
N VAL A 575 119.06 -41.57 30.11
CA VAL A 575 118.60 -40.20 29.85
C VAL A 575 117.66 -40.16 28.65
N SER A 576 118.03 -40.80 27.53
CA SER A 576 117.18 -40.89 26.35
C SER A 576 115.85 -41.61 26.64
N SER A 577 115.86 -42.65 27.47
CA SER A 577 114.65 -43.37 27.88
C SER A 577 113.73 -42.51 28.76
N SER A 578 114.31 -41.66 29.62
CA SER A 578 113.57 -40.68 30.43
C SER A 578 112.89 -39.63 29.55
N GLU A 579 113.61 -39.04 28.59
CA GLU A 579 113.05 -38.07 27.64
C GLU A 579 111.90 -38.67 26.82
N ARG A 580 112.06 -39.92 26.34
CA ARG A 580 110.98 -40.64 25.64
C ARG A 580 109.77 -40.89 26.52
N SER A 581 109.98 -41.20 27.80
CA SER A 581 108.87 -41.40 28.75
C SER A 581 108.09 -40.10 28.98
N GLN A 582 108.75 -38.95 29.07
CA GLN A 582 108.09 -37.64 29.14
C GLN A 582 107.28 -37.33 27.88
N GLN A 583 107.80 -37.68 26.70
CA GLN A 583 107.05 -37.54 25.45
C GLN A 583 105.79 -38.41 25.44
N VAL A 584 105.87 -39.65 25.96
CA VAL A 584 104.70 -40.54 26.11
C VAL A 584 103.67 -39.92 27.06
N GLU A 585 104.09 -39.38 28.20
CA GLU A 585 103.20 -38.70 29.16
C GLU A 585 102.45 -37.53 28.49
N GLN A 586 103.14 -36.68 27.72
CA GLN A 586 102.51 -35.58 26.98
C GLN A 586 101.48 -36.07 25.94
N ARG A 587 101.73 -37.22 25.30
CA ARG A 587 100.78 -37.82 24.34
C ARG A 587 99.55 -38.40 25.04
N ILE A 588 99.71 -38.99 26.22
CA ILE A 588 98.60 -39.45 27.07
C ILE A 588 97.73 -38.25 27.49
N ASP A 589 98.33 -37.12 27.86
CA ASP A 589 97.58 -35.91 28.23
C ASP A 589 96.76 -35.37 27.03
N THR A 590 97.32 -35.31 25.83
CA THR A 590 96.57 -34.94 24.61
C THR A 590 95.45 -35.93 24.29
N MET A 591 95.68 -37.24 24.46
CA MET A 591 94.66 -38.27 24.29
C MET A 591 93.50 -38.05 25.28
N THR A 592 93.80 -37.78 26.54
CA THR A 592 92.80 -37.54 27.60
C THR A 592 91.94 -36.31 27.29
N GLN A 593 92.53 -35.23 26.77
CA GLN A 593 91.78 -34.05 26.30
C GLN A 593 90.84 -34.41 25.14
N SER A 594 91.31 -35.23 24.20
CA SER A 594 90.52 -35.64 23.03
C SER A 594 89.34 -36.52 23.45
N VAL A 595 89.55 -37.46 24.38
CA VAL A 595 88.48 -38.29 24.96
C VAL A 595 87.44 -37.44 25.70
N THR A 596 87.89 -36.44 26.46
CA THR A 596 86.97 -35.49 27.14
C THR A 596 86.11 -34.73 26.14
N GLN A 597 86.69 -34.27 25.02
CA GLN A 597 85.93 -33.59 23.98
C GLN A 597 84.92 -34.52 23.27
N VAL A 598 85.24 -35.81 23.10
CA VAL A 598 84.29 -36.81 22.57
C VAL A 598 83.13 -37.03 23.55
N ASP A 599 83.39 -37.02 24.86
CA ASP A 599 82.36 -37.15 25.90
C ASP A 599 81.40 -35.94 25.92
N GLU A 600 81.92 -34.73 25.77
CA GLU A 600 81.12 -33.51 25.62
C GLU A 600 80.25 -33.53 24.36
N LEU A 601 80.82 -33.93 23.22
CA LEU A 601 80.07 -34.09 21.97
C LEU A 601 78.97 -35.16 22.10
N SER A 602 79.28 -36.27 22.76
CA SER A 602 78.30 -37.33 23.04
C SER A 602 77.13 -36.79 23.86
N THR A 603 77.38 -36.01 24.89
CA THR A 603 76.33 -35.35 25.70
C THR A 603 75.43 -34.44 24.86
N GLN A 604 76.00 -33.67 23.93
CA GLN A 604 75.24 -32.82 23.01
C GLN A 604 74.37 -33.65 22.05
N ILE A 605 74.90 -34.77 21.53
CA ILE A 605 74.14 -35.67 20.65
C ILE A 605 72.99 -36.34 21.42
N ALA A 606 73.18 -36.77 22.68
CA ALA A 606 72.10 -37.29 23.52
C ALA A 606 70.99 -36.25 23.74
N THR A 607 71.37 -35.00 23.98
CA THR A 607 70.40 -33.90 24.15
C THR A 607 69.61 -33.69 22.86
N ALA A 608 70.28 -33.62 21.71
CA ALA A 608 69.64 -33.48 20.40
C ALA A 608 68.71 -34.66 20.07
N ALA A 609 69.12 -35.89 20.39
CA ALA A 609 68.29 -37.08 20.20
C ALA A 609 67.02 -37.03 21.08
N THR A 610 67.13 -36.57 22.33
CA THR A 610 65.99 -36.39 23.24
C THR A 610 65.01 -35.33 22.72
N GLU A 611 65.53 -34.18 22.26
CA GLU A 611 64.72 -33.14 21.62
C GLU A 611 64.04 -33.65 20.36
N GLN A 612 64.75 -34.43 19.53
CA GLN A 612 64.20 -35.04 18.34
C GLN A 612 63.06 -36.03 18.67
N SER A 613 63.20 -36.86 19.70
CA SER A 613 62.13 -37.73 20.18
C SER A 613 60.90 -36.94 20.63
N GLN A 614 61.09 -35.84 21.37
CA GLN A 614 59.99 -34.98 21.82
C GLN A 614 59.24 -34.35 20.63
N VAL A 615 59.98 -33.78 19.67
CA VAL A 615 59.38 -33.19 18.46
C VAL A 615 58.63 -34.24 17.66
N THR A 616 59.17 -35.46 17.58
CA THR A 616 58.52 -36.57 16.86
C THR A 616 57.19 -36.97 17.51
N GLU A 617 57.12 -36.99 18.84
CA GLU A 617 55.87 -37.23 19.59
C GLU A 617 54.83 -36.12 19.33
N ASP A 618 55.25 -34.85 19.35
CA ASP A 618 54.36 -33.72 19.07
C ASP A 618 53.81 -33.77 17.62
N ILE A 619 54.65 -34.15 16.65
CA ILE A 619 54.20 -34.34 15.26
C ILE A 619 53.26 -35.55 15.17
N SER A 620 53.50 -36.64 15.91
CA SER A 620 52.61 -37.82 15.96
C SER A 620 51.20 -37.45 16.44
N GLN A 621 51.10 -36.66 17.51
CA GLN A 621 49.82 -36.15 18.03
C GLN A 621 49.12 -35.22 17.01
N THR A 622 49.91 -34.39 16.33
CA THR A 622 49.40 -33.53 15.26
C THR A 622 48.85 -34.34 14.08
N MET A 623 49.54 -35.41 13.66
CA MET A 623 49.09 -36.29 12.58
C MET A 623 47.80 -37.05 12.96
N THR A 624 47.66 -37.44 14.22
CA THR A 624 46.42 -38.02 14.74
C THR A 624 45.26 -37.02 14.62
N SER A 625 45.50 -35.76 14.97
CA SER A 625 44.50 -34.70 14.83
C SER A 625 44.14 -34.42 13.36
N ILE A 626 45.13 -34.41 12.46
CA ILE A 626 44.90 -34.27 11.00
C ILE A 626 44.05 -35.41 10.47
N ARG A 627 44.36 -36.66 10.85
CA ARG A 627 43.56 -37.83 10.46
C ARG A 627 42.10 -37.68 10.86
N ASP A 628 41.83 -37.22 12.08
CA ASP A 628 40.46 -37.01 12.57
C ASP A 628 39.74 -35.88 11.82
N ILE A 629 40.46 -34.81 11.44
CA ILE A 629 39.93 -33.73 10.60
C ILE A 629 39.59 -34.25 9.21
N VAL A 630 40.48 -35.01 8.58
CA VAL A 630 40.26 -35.60 7.25
C VAL A 630 39.05 -36.55 7.27
N ALA A 631 38.89 -37.37 8.31
CA ALA A 631 37.73 -38.23 8.47
C ALA A 631 36.42 -37.43 8.57
N LYS A 632 36.40 -36.33 9.33
CA LYS A 632 35.23 -35.44 9.40
C LYS A 632 34.94 -34.76 8.07
N LEU A 633 35.96 -34.28 7.37
CA LEU A 633 35.82 -33.68 6.04
C LEU A 633 35.27 -34.68 5.03
N HIS A 634 35.70 -35.94 5.10
CA HIS A 634 35.19 -37.00 4.24
C HIS A 634 33.69 -37.22 4.49
N GLN A 635 33.27 -37.31 5.75
CA GLN A 635 31.85 -37.40 6.11
C GLN A 635 31.03 -36.18 5.63
N HIS A 636 31.59 -34.97 5.74
CA HIS A 636 30.95 -33.76 5.23
C HIS A 636 30.84 -33.75 3.70
N GLY A 637 31.86 -34.23 3.00
CA GLY A 637 31.86 -34.41 1.55
C GLY A 637 30.72 -35.33 1.10
N GLN A 638 30.60 -36.51 1.73
CA GLN A 638 29.51 -37.46 1.46
C GLN A 638 28.13 -36.85 1.73
N THR A 639 27.99 -36.08 2.82
CA THR A 639 26.73 -35.40 3.14
C THR A 639 26.40 -34.31 2.12
N THR A 640 27.41 -33.62 1.58
CA THR A 640 27.24 -32.57 0.58
C THR A 640 26.83 -33.16 -0.76
N GLU A 641 27.46 -34.25 -1.18
CA GLU A 641 27.09 -35.02 -2.37
C GLU A 641 25.64 -35.50 -2.28
N GLN A 642 25.22 -36.09 -1.15
CA GLN A 642 23.84 -36.51 -0.93
C GLN A 642 22.85 -35.33 -1.02
N ARG A 643 23.17 -34.19 -0.40
CA ARG A 643 22.31 -33.00 -0.46
C ARG A 643 22.21 -32.42 -1.87
N ALA A 644 23.28 -32.49 -2.65
CA ALA A 644 23.25 -32.09 -4.05
C ALA A 644 22.29 -32.99 -4.85
N HIS A 645 22.33 -34.31 -4.62
CA HIS A 645 21.35 -35.23 -5.22
C HIS A 645 19.90 -34.91 -4.84
N ASP A 646 19.63 -34.62 -3.56
CA ASP A 646 18.29 -34.25 -3.09
C ASP A 646 17.81 -32.93 -3.73
N LEU A 647 18.68 -31.92 -3.83
CA LEU A 647 18.37 -30.66 -4.53
C LEU A 647 18.11 -30.90 -6.02
N GLN A 648 18.88 -31.78 -6.67
CA GLN A 648 18.72 -32.09 -8.09
C GLN A 648 17.34 -32.72 -8.34
N ALA A 649 16.92 -33.63 -7.45
CA ALA A 649 15.58 -34.21 -7.50
C ALA A 649 14.48 -33.15 -7.33
N ALA A 650 14.64 -32.22 -6.37
CA ALA A 650 13.69 -31.13 -6.16
C ALA A 650 13.61 -30.17 -7.36
N ASN A 651 14.73 -29.79 -7.95
CA ASN A 651 14.77 -28.96 -9.16
C ASN A 651 14.15 -29.66 -10.37
N THR A 652 14.37 -30.98 -10.51
CA THR A 652 13.73 -31.78 -11.56
C THR A 652 12.22 -31.80 -11.39
N ALA A 653 11.73 -31.94 -10.15
CA ALA A 653 10.30 -31.87 -9.85
C ALA A 653 9.71 -30.47 -10.13
N LEU A 654 10.43 -29.40 -9.78
CA LEU A 654 10.02 -28.03 -10.11
C LEU A 654 10.01 -27.79 -11.62
N GLN A 655 11.01 -28.29 -12.35
CA GLN A 655 11.06 -28.24 -13.81
C GLN A 655 9.85 -28.92 -14.44
N GLN A 656 9.47 -30.11 -13.93
CA GLN A 656 8.29 -30.83 -14.40
C GLN A 656 7.00 -30.07 -14.10
N LEU A 657 6.86 -29.47 -12.91
CA LEU A 657 5.67 -28.72 -12.52
C LEU A 657 5.49 -27.46 -13.37
N VAL A 658 6.57 -26.69 -13.56
CA VAL A 658 6.55 -25.45 -14.33
C VAL A 658 6.46 -25.74 -15.83
N GLY A 659 7.02 -26.87 -16.29
CA GLY A 659 6.89 -27.36 -17.67
C GLY A 659 5.47 -27.79 -18.07
N GLN A 660 4.52 -27.87 -17.12
CA GLN A 660 3.10 -28.04 -17.45
C GLN A 660 2.50 -26.77 -18.07
N PHE A 661 3.05 -25.59 -17.76
CA PHE A 661 2.63 -24.33 -18.36
C PHE A 661 3.23 -24.19 -19.75
N LYS A 662 2.38 -23.89 -20.73
CA LYS A 662 2.84 -23.52 -22.06
C LYS A 662 3.00 -22.01 -22.13
N VAL A 663 4.25 -21.56 -22.29
CA VAL A 663 4.69 -20.16 -22.25
C VAL A 663 5.47 -19.76 -23.49
#